data_AF-A0A3D8QCP7-F1
#
_entry.id   AF-A0A3D8QCP7-F1
#
_cell.length_a   1.000
_cell.length_b   1.000
_cell.length_c   1.000
_cell.angle_alpha   90.00
_cell.angle_beta   90.00
_cell.angle_gamma   90.00
#
_symmetry.space_group_name_H-M   'P 1'
#
loop_
_entity.id
_entity.type
_entity.pdbx_description
1 polymer ?
#
loop_
_entity_poly.entity_id
_entity_poly.type
_entity_poly.pdbx_seq_one_letter_code
_entity_poly.pdbx_strand_id
1 'polypeptide(L)'
;MASNSTATLTTLLRSSSITDHDEVLKAANAVLKSSKNNPDALHTRVVALVKLDRFEDALRALDDGGDQLAERCALEKAYALYKTGQLAEAEKLASLSLSGKSRGLKHVAAQVAYRGEKFEDAAQIYKELSAESVGIEGEENDLRINSAAVDAQLQWQGEGSKVEESRKKPAREDLEAFETAYNAACGCIAGGDLGAGSVLLKRARDLCEALDELSDEEKRAEVLPIMVQQAFVFTKLGKLEEAEALQKMVNIADVPEPPTKVVAQNNAMAASGEPENSYLAQRIFDAVPKLSKTEQLFEHQASLLRRNRYAIDLQARKYEGVARSTAAIIKSSSSPTPSPFIGNLAVVNAAAHGRSRIDKAGLKHILPLLEKRPNDVGLILTIVQLYVLMNNPGPAIELLESFFKRLEESATTADQDVRYTPGLVALAVSLYRLQGRKAPIRNELGNAALYWKRKQKTPVCLLQPAGIALLESSNPEDLKTAGQIFENLRAKDANDRVAIAGYVASYAISDYSKVEANLDKLTPVERLTSGLDAAALEEAGVATLPRPTDAMSKKRNADNEKEKPSKKRKMRKLPKDYEEGKKMDPERWLPLRDRSTYRPKGKKGKKKAMDMTQGGVVKEEESLELVGGSAVKVEKSVPSKNKKKKGKK
;
A
#
# COMPACT_ATOMS: atom_id res chain seq x y z
N MET A 1 46.79 36.49 47.85
CA MET A 1 45.54 36.03 48.49
C MET A 1 44.83 35.12 47.50
N ALA A 2 45.01 33.81 47.60
CA ALA A 2 44.32 32.86 46.71
C ALA A 2 42.86 32.73 47.20
N SER A 3 41.89 33.05 46.34
CA SER A 3 40.47 32.83 46.63
C SER A 3 40.23 31.33 46.89
N ASN A 4 39.57 30.98 48.00
CA ASN A 4 39.29 29.59 48.35
C ASN A 4 38.21 29.02 47.41
N SER A 5 38.64 28.33 46.35
CA SER A 5 37.79 27.84 45.26
C SER A 5 36.67 26.90 45.72
N THR A 6 36.89 26.12 46.78
CA THR A 6 35.87 25.23 47.37
C THR A 6 34.75 26.02 48.06
N ALA A 7 35.10 27.10 48.76
CA ALA A 7 34.13 28.01 49.39
C ALA A 7 33.30 28.76 48.34
N THR A 8 33.90 29.17 47.23
CA THR A 8 33.19 29.78 46.09
C THR A 8 32.19 28.81 45.46
N LEU A 9 32.59 27.57 45.16
CA LEU A 9 31.68 26.55 44.61
C LEU A 9 30.51 26.26 45.56
N THR A 10 30.79 26.17 46.86
CA THR A 10 29.75 25.91 47.88
C THR A 10 28.78 27.09 48.03
N THR A 11 29.26 28.32 47.85
CA THR A 11 28.44 29.52 47.89
C THR A 11 27.53 29.60 46.67
N LEU A 12 28.06 29.32 45.47
CA LEU A 12 27.27 29.26 44.22
C LEU A 12 26.20 28.17 44.26
N LEU A 13 26.49 27.01 44.85
CA LEU A 13 25.51 25.95 45.05
C LEU A 13 24.42 26.31 46.10
N ARG A 14 24.65 27.33 46.94
CA ARG A 14 23.72 27.75 48.00
C ARG A 14 22.88 28.99 47.63
N SER A 15 23.27 29.80 46.66
CA SER A 15 22.52 30.99 46.23
C SER A 15 21.28 30.63 45.40
N SER A 16 20.17 31.35 45.57
CA SER A 16 18.83 31.02 45.06
C SER A 16 18.53 31.44 43.61
N SER A 17 17.63 30.66 43.01
CA SER A 17 16.78 30.80 41.79
C SER A 17 17.40 31.12 40.43
N ILE A 18 18.58 31.75 40.33
CA ILE A 18 19.26 31.95 39.04
C ILE A 18 20.64 31.32 39.12
N THR A 19 20.73 30.05 38.73
CA THR A 19 21.99 29.32 38.67
C THR A 19 22.62 29.55 37.31
N ASP A 20 23.64 30.41 37.24
CA ASP A 20 24.48 30.50 36.05
C ASP A 20 25.36 29.24 35.97
N HIS A 21 24.96 28.31 35.11
CA HIS A 21 25.65 27.03 34.96
C HIS A 21 27.06 27.18 34.33
N ASP A 22 27.35 28.27 33.63
CA ASP A 22 28.69 28.59 33.14
C ASP A 22 29.62 29.01 34.29
N GLU A 23 29.11 29.78 35.26
CA GLU A 23 29.86 30.10 36.48
C GLU A 23 30.09 28.88 37.37
N VAL A 24 29.07 28.03 37.52
CA VAL A 24 29.20 26.75 38.24
C VAL A 24 30.26 25.86 37.58
N LEU A 25 30.26 25.78 36.24
CA LEU A 25 31.26 25.03 35.48
C LEU A 25 32.68 25.59 35.69
N LYS A 26 32.84 26.92 35.66
CA LYS A 26 34.14 27.58 35.94
C LYS A 26 34.63 27.29 37.35
N ALA A 27 33.76 27.39 38.35
CA ALA A 27 34.08 27.12 39.75
C ALA A 27 34.47 25.65 39.97
N ALA A 28 33.71 24.71 39.41
CA ALA A 28 34.03 23.28 39.45
C ALA A 28 35.41 23.00 38.82
N ASN A 29 35.68 23.56 37.64
CA ASN A 29 36.99 23.43 36.97
C ASN A 29 38.13 24.05 37.79
N ALA A 30 37.90 25.16 38.51
CA ALA A 30 38.90 25.77 39.38
C ALA A 30 39.25 24.86 40.58
N VAL A 31 38.26 24.19 41.18
CA VAL A 31 38.49 23.20 42.24
C VAL A 31 39.28 22.01 41.68
N LEU A 32 38.94 21.51 40.50
CA LEU A 32 39.60 20.37 39.85
C LEU A 32 41.06 20.66 39.46
N LYS A 33 41.43 21.93 39.23
CA LYS A 33 42.84 22.32 39.05
C LYS A 33 43.67 22.07 40.30
N SER A 34 43.11 22.32 41.48
CA SER A 34 43.77 22.08 42.79
C SER A 34 43.59 20.65 43.31
N SER A 35 42.47 19.99 42.98
CA SER A 35 42.13 18.65 43.46
C SER A 35 41.46 17.85 42.35
N LYS A 36 42.28 17.18 41.53
CA LYS A 36 41.85 16.51 40.28
C LYS A 36 40.77 15.44 40.49
N ASN A 37 40.79 14.76 41.64
CA ASN A 37 39.90 13.64 41.94
C ASN A 37 38.81 14.02 42.95
N ASN A 38 38.48 15.30 43.10
CA ASN A 38 37.40 15.73 43.98
C ASN A 38 36.04 15.26 43.40
N PRO A 39 35.33 14.33 44.07
CA PRO A 39 34.15 13.69 43.48
C PRO A 39 32.96 14.64 43.32
N ASP A 40 32.81 15.63 44.20
CA ASP A 40 31.73 16.62 44.13
C ASP A 40 31.97 17.63 43.02
N ALA A 41 33.22 18.07 42.85
CA ALA A 41 33.59 18.97 41.75
C ALA A 41 33.48 18.27 40.38
N LEU A 42 33.83 16.98 40.30
CA LEU A 42 33.64 16.17 39.10
C LEU A 42 32.14 16.01 38.75
N HIS A 43 31.31 15.65 39.73
CA HIS A 43 29.86 15.54 39.52
C HIS A 43 29.24 16.89 39.13
N THR A 44 29.59 17.96 39.84
CA THR A 44 29.11 19.32 39.54
C THR A 44 29.51 19.77 38.13
N ARG A 45 30.73 19.44 37.68
CA ARG A 45 31.18 19.70 36.31
C ARG A 45 30.28 19.00 35.30
N VAL A 46 29.97 17.71 35.51
CA VAL A 46 29.09 16.95 34.59
C VAL A 46 27.68 17.53 34.55
N VAL A 47 27.07 17.81 35.70
CA VAL A 47 25.73 18.40 35.79
C VAL A 47 25.68 19.76 35.09
N ALA A 48 26.68 20.62 35.32
CA ALA A 48 26.76 21.92 34.67
C ALA A 48 26.90 21.79 33.13
N LEU A 49 27.73 20.85 32.65
CA LEU A 49 27.85 20.58 31.21
C LEU A 49 26.53 20.11 30.59
N VAL A 50 25.78 19.25 31.27
CA VAL A 50 24.45 18.80 30.81
C VAL A 50 23.45 19.96 30.79
N LYS A 51 23.44 20.81 31.81
CA LYS A 51 22.56 21.99 31.88
C LYS A 51 22.88 23.09 30.88
N LEU A 52 24.10 23.09 30.34
CA LEU A 52 24.55 23.96 29.24
C LEU A 52 24.39 23.31 27.86
N ASP A 53 23.68 22.18 27.75
CA ASP A 53 23.52 21.39 26.53
C ASP A 53 24.85 20.92 25.88
N ARG A 54 25.94 20.89 26.64
CA ARG A 54 27.27 20.43 26.21
C ARG A 54 27.43 18.92 26.43
N PHE A 55 26.52 18.14 25.84
CA PHE A 55 26.40 16.69 26.09
C PHE A 55 27.67 15.90 25.76
N GLU A 56 28.33 16.19 24.64
CA GLU A 56 29.58 15.52 24.25
C GLU A 56 30.72 15.82 25.24
N ASP A 57 30.79 17.04 25.76
CA ASP A 57 31.79 17.39 26.77
C ASP A 57 31.47 16.73 28.11
N ALA A 58 30.19 16.56 28.45
CA ALA A 58 29.75 15.82 29.64
C ALA A 58 30.17 14.35 29.54
N LEU A 59 29.98 13.70 28.37
CA LEU A 59 30.42 12.33 28.12
C LEU A 59 31.95 12.19 28.24
N ARG A 60 32.72 13.11 27.65
CA ARG A 60 34.19 13.12 27.82
C ARG A 60 34.59 13.30 29.29
N ALA A 61 33.91 14.22 30.00
CA ALA A 61 34.17 14.45 31.42
C ALA A 61 33.87 13.23 32.31
N LEU A 62 32.91 12.39 31.89
CA LEU A 62 32.57 11.12 32.53
C LEU A 62 33.61 10.04 32.23
N ASP A 63 34.04 9.92 30.98
CA ASP A 63 35.07 8.97 30.57
C ASP A 63 36.41 9.26 31.27
N ASP A 64 36.79 10.54 31.39
CA ASP A 64 37.99 10.98 32.13
C ASP A 64 37.89 10.70 33.63
N GLY A 65 36.67 10.70 34.19
CA GLY A 65 36.41 10.50 35.62
C GLY A 65 36.29 9.04 36.06
N GLY A 66 36.23 8.10 35.11
CA GLY A 66 36.16 6.66 35.36
C GLY A 66 34.82 6.16 35.91
N ASP A 67 34.76 4.85 36.18
CA ASP A 67 33.51 4.14 36.48
C ASP A 67 32.77 4.67 37.71
N GLN A 68 33.49 5.09 38.76
CA GLN A 68 32.88 5.62 39.98
C GLN A 68 32.10 6.93 39.72
N LEU A 69 32.63 7.80 38.87
CA LEU A 69 31.93 9.02 38.48
C LEU A 69 30.74 8.69 37.57
N ALA A 70 30.93 7.75 36.63
CA ALA A 70 29.86 7.30 35.74
C ALA A 70 28.68 6.68 36.49
N GLU A 71 28.94 5.91 37.56
CA GLU A 71 27.90 5.35 38.44
C GLU A 71 27.17 6.46 39.22
N ARG A 72 27.91 7.43 39.78
CA ARG A 72 27.32 8.58 40.48
C ARG A 72 26.48 9.46 39.57
N CYS A 73 26.87 9.61 38.31
CA CYS A 73 26.22 10.45 37.30
C CYS A 73 25.40 9.62 36.30
N ALA A 74 24.80 8.50 36.73
CA ALA A 74 24.12 7.58 35.82
C ALA A 74 22.99 8.26 35.03
N LEU A 75 22.25 9.17 35.67
CA LEU A 75 21.18 9.95 35.03
C LEU A 75 21.74 10.90 33.96
N GLU A 76 22.74 11.70 34.32
CA GLU A 76 23.38 12.66 33.42
C GLU A 76 24.03 11.93 32.23
N LYS A 77 24.66 10.78 32.48
CA LYS A 77 25.25 9.93 31.44
C LYS A 77 24.17 9.40 30.50
N ALA A 78 23.08 8.84 31.03
CA ALA A 78 21.99 8.31 30.21
C ALA A 78 21.35 9.42 29.35
N TYR A 79 21.11 10.59 29.94
CA TYR A 79 20.55 11.73 29.23
C TYR A 79 21.50 12.29 28.17
N ALA A 80 22.80 12.39 28.47
CA ALA A 80 23.79 12.84 27.49
C ALA A 80 23.92 11.85 26.31
N LEU A 81 23.93 10.54 26.57
CA LEU A 81 23.90 9.50 25.52
C LEU A 81 22.66 9.61 24.64
N TYR A 82 21.49 9.85 25.24
CA TYR A 82 20.25 10.09 24.51
C TYR A 82 20.35 11.32 23.61
N LYS A 83 20.80 12.46 24.15
CA LYS A 83 20.89 13.74 23.42
C LYS A 83 21.97 13.73 22.33
N THR A 84 22.96 12.84 22.37
CA THR A 84 23.95 12.62 21.30
C THR A 84 23.56 11.52 20.30
N GLY A 85 22.40 10.88 20.48
CA GLY A 85 21.85 9.87 19.58
C GLY A 85 22.45 8.47 19.76
N GLN A 86 23.13 8.21 20.88
CA GLN A 86 23.65 6.89 21.27
C GLN A 86 22.55 6.08 21.99
N LEU A 87 21.47 5.79 21.25
CA LEU A 87 20.23 5.24 21.83
C LEU A 87 20.41 3.86 22.47
N ALA A 88 21.24 2.99 21.89
CA ALA A 88 21.44 1.63 22.41
C ALA A 88 22.16 1.64 23.77
N GLU A 89 23.19 2.48 23.90
CA GLU A 89 23.91 2.70 25.15
C GLU A 89 23.03 3.38 26.20
N ALA A 90 22.25 4.40 25.79
CA ALA A 90 21.29 5.08 26.66
C ALA A 90 20.22 4.11 27.19
N GLU A 91 19.67 3.25 26.33
CA GLU A 91 18.68 2.24 26.69
C GLU A 91 19.25 1.23 27.69
N LYS A 92 20.46 0.72 27.43
CA LYS A 92 21.14 -0.20 28.34
C LYS A 92 21.34 0.42 29.71
N LEU A 93 21.72 1.69 29.79
CA LEU A 93 21.93 2.38 31.06
C LEU A 93 20.61 2.69 31.79
N ALA A 94 19.60 3.14 31.05
CA ALA A 94 18.29 3.47 31.60
C ALA A 94 17.54 2.22 32.09
N SER A 95 17.67 1.08 31.40
CA SER A 95 17.04 -0.20 31.77
C SER A 95 17.64 -0.83 33.03
N LEU A 96 18.94 -0.63 33.31
CA LEU A 96 19.56 -1.04 34.58
C LEU A 96 18.91 -0.37 35.80
N SER A 97 18.24 0.76 35.57
CA SER A 97 17.50 1.50 36.58
C SER A 97 16.04 1.09 36.70
N LEU A 98 15.50 0.18 35.87
CA LEU A 98 14.19 -0.43 36.15
C LEU A 98 14.20 -1.28 37.44
N SER A 99 15.40 -1.66 37.89
CA SER A 99 15.66 -2.27 39.21
C SER A 99 15.86 -1.24 40.33
N GLY A 100 16.01 0.05 40.00
CA GLY A 100 16.28 1.16 40.93
C GLY A 100 15.16 2.22 40.95
N LYS A 101 14.89 2.85 42.08
CA LYS A 101 13.79 3.82 42.23
C LYS A 101 14.11 5.24 41.71
N SER A 102 14.82 5.38 40.59
CA SER A 102 15.13 6.72 40.04
C SER A 102 14.09 7.16 39.01
N ARG A 103 13.18 8.05 39.42
CA ARG A 103 12.15 8.64 38.54
C ARG A 103 12.75 9.36 37.32
N GLY A 104 13.88 10.05 37.50
CA GLY A 104 14.58 10.71 36.39
C GLY A 104 15.09 9.73 35.32
N LEU A 105 15.59 8.56 35.74
CA LEU A 105 16.04 7.53 34.79
C LEU A 105 14.86 6.87 34.07
N LYS A 106 13.68 6.77 34.70
CA LYS A 106 12.45 6.34 34.03
C LYS A 106 12.02 7.32 32.93
N HIS A 107 12.11 8.63 33.17
CA HIS A 107 11.87 9.64 32.13
C HIS A 107 12.81 9.48 30.94
N VAL A 108 14.12 9.32 31.19
CA VAL A 108 15.09 9.07 30.12
C VAL A 108 14.79 7.75 29.40
N ALA A 109 14.42 6.69 30.13
CA ALA A 109 14.02 5.41 29.53
C ALA A 109 12.84 5.58 28.58
N ALA A 110 11.80 6.33 28.97
CA ALA A 110 10.64 6.61 28.13
C ALA A 110 11.01 7.43 26.88
N GLN A 111 11.87 8.45 27.03
CA GLN A 111 12.37 9.26 25.91
C GLN A 111 13.21 8.44 24.92
N VAL A 112 14.08 7.56 25.42
CA VAL A 112 14.89 6.65 24.60
C VAL A 112 14.00 5.64 23.88
N ALA A 113 13.05 5.03 24.58
CA ALA A 113 12.08 4.10 24.00
C ALA A 113 11.23 4.77 22.91
N TYR A 114 10.72 5.97 23.17
CA TYR A 114 9.98 6.77 22.18
C TYR A 114 10.83 7.07 20.94
N ARG A 115 12.07 7.53 21.13
CA ARG A 115 12.95 7.86 20.01
C ARG A 115 13.43 6.64 19.23
N GLY A 116 13.52 5.49 19.89
CA GLY A 116 13.82 4.18 19.32
C GLY A 116 12.60 3.44 18.76
N GLU A 117 11.43 4.09 18.68
CA GLU A 117 10.16 3.55 18.17
C GLU A 117 9.63 2.31 18.92
N LYS A 118 10.06 2.13 20.17
CA LYS A 118 9.54 1.16 21.14
C LYS A 118 8.37 1.77 21.91
N PHE A 119 7.32 2.13 21.19
CA PHE A 119 6.21 2.92 21.75
C PHE A 119 5.41 2.17 22.81
N GLU A 120 5.35 0.84 22.76
CA GLU A 120 4.72 0.03 23.81
C GLU A 120 5.48 0.14 25.14
N ASP A 121 6.81 0.05 25.10
CA ASP A 121 7.66 0.23 26.27
C ASP A 121 7.52 1.65 26.82
N ALA A 122 7.53 2.67 25.94
CA ALA A 122 7.32 4.07 26.34
C ALA A 122 5.95 4.28 26.99
N ALA A 123 4.88 3.70 26.43
CA ALA A 123 3.52 3.80 26.98
C ALA A 123 3.44 3.19 28.39
N GLN A 124 4.07 2.02 28.57
CA GLN A 124 4.12 1.35 29.87
C GLN A 124 4.88 2.19 30.90
N ILE A 125 6.03 2.75 30.53
CA ILE A 125 6.82 3.59 31.45
C ILE A 125 6.07 4.87 31.83
N TYR A 126 5.43 5.57 30.89
CA TYR A 126 4.64 6.76 31.21
C TYR A 126 3.42 6.43 32.07
N LYS A 127 2.80 5.26 31.87
CA LYS A 127 1.71 4.78 32.74
C LYS A 127 2.18 4.57 34.17
N GLU A 128 3.37 3.99 34.36
CA GLU A 128 3.99 3.83 35.68
C GLU A 128 4.33 5.19 36.31
N LEU A 129 4.95 6.10 35.54
CA LEU A 129 5.29 7.45 35.99
C LEU A 129 4.06 8.24 36.45
N SER A 130 2.93 8.06 35.76
CA SER A 130 1.65 8.72 36.09
C SER A 130 0.97 8.12 37.32
N ALA A 131 1.22 6.85 37.64
CA ALA A 131 0.66 6.18 38.81
C ALA A 131 1.43 6.51 40.11
N GLU A 132 2.70 6.90 39.99
CA GLU A 132 3.50 7.37 41.11
C GLU A 132 3.07 8.79 41.53
N SER A 133 2.41 8.91 42.69
CA SER A 133 2.03 10.21 43.24
C SER A 133 3.26 10.94 43.80
N VAL A 134 3.74 11.97 43.10
CA VAL A 134 4.84 12.82 43.55
C VAL A 134 4.44 14.29 43.36
N GLY A 135 4.74 15.14 44.36
CA GLY A 135 4.44 16.58 44.34
C GLY A 135 5.40 17.40 43.48
N ILE A 136 5.77 16.93 42.28
CA ILE A 136 6.49 17.74 41.31
C ILE A 136 5.45 18.55 40.54
N GLU A 137 5.41 19.85 40.81
CA GLU A 137 4.48 20.78 40.16
C GLU A 137 4.69 20.77 38.63
N GLY A 138 3.60 20.68 37.86
CA GLY A 138 3.60 20.71 36.39
C GLY A 138 3.87 19.38 35.69
N GLU A 139 4.51 18.40 36.35
CA GLU A 139 4.94 17.14 35.72
C GLU A 139 3.75 16.30 35.18
N GLU A 140 2.58 16.38 35.81
CA GLU A 140 1.37 15.67 35.35
C GLU A 140 0.97 16.09 33.93
N ASN A 141 1.09 17.38 33.60
CA ASN A 141 0.77 17.88 32.27
C ASN A 141 1.80 17.37 31.24
N ASP A 142 3.09 17.38 31.58
CA ASP A 142 4.15 16.87 30.71
C ASP A 142 3.97 15.37 30.41
N LEU A 143 3.67 14.58 31.45
CA LEU A 143 3.37 13.15 31.31
C LEU A 143 2.16 12.91 30.42
N ARG A 144 1.13 13.75 30.53
CA ARG A 144 -0.07 13.68 29.67
C ARG A 144 0.28 13.97 28.21
N ILE A 145 1.00 15.06 27.94
CA ILE A 145 1.43 15.44 26.59
C ILE A 145 2.27 14.31 25.96
N ASN A 146 3.25 13.80 26.71
CA ASN A 146 4.12 12.73 26.24
C ASN A 146 3.37 11.41 26.01
N SER A 147 2.45 11.05 26.91
CA SER A 147 1.59 9.86 26.74
C SER A 147 0.72 9.97 25.49
N ALA A 148 0.12 11.13 25.22
CA ALA A 148 -0.70 11.36 24.03
C ALA A 148 0.13 11.25 22.73
N ALA A 149 1.38 11.74 22.75
CA ALA A 149 2.30 11.57 21.62
C ALA A 149 2.61 10.08 21.37
N VAL A 150 2.86 9.29 22.43
CA VAL A 150 3.06 7.84 22.32
C VAL A 150 1.82 7.14 21.75
N ASP A 151 0.63 7.50 22.22
CA ASP A 151 -0.63 6.94 21.73
C ASP A 151 -0.82 7.22 20.22
N ALA A 152 -0.49 8.43 19.76
CA ALA A 152 -0.51 8.76 18.34
C ALA A 152 0.50 7.91 17.53
N GLN A 153 1.71 7.67 18.06
CA GLN A 153 2.70 6.84 17.39
C GLN A 153 2.31 5.35 17.32
N LEU A 154 1.68 4.82 18.38
CA LEU A 154 1.12 3.46 18.36
C LEU A 154 0.06 3.31 17.27
N GLN A 155 -0.78 4.33 17.07
CA GLN A 155 -1.73 4.34 15.96
C GLN A 155 -1.05 4.34 14.59
N TRP A 156 0.01 5.15 14.40
CA TRP A 156 0.79 5.16 13.16
C TRP A 156 1.46 3.82 12.84
N GLN A 157 1.88 3.07 13.87
CA GLN A 157 2.42 1.71 13.71
C GLN A 157 1.35 0.64 13.42
N GLY A 158 0.06 1.00 13.42
CA GLY A 158 -1.04 0.04 13.27
C GLY A 158 -1.38 -0.71 14.56
N GLU A 159 -0.79 -0.30 15.68
CA GLU A 159 -0.99 -0.86 17.02
C GLU A 159 -2.00 -0.05 17.85
N GLY A 160 -2.86 0.73 17.18
CA GLY A 160 -3.90 1.54 17.84
C GLY A 160 -4.88 0.76 18.72
N SER A 161 -4.94 -0.59 18.61
CA SER A 161 -5.69 -1.42 19.56
C SER A 161 -5.10 -1.45 20.97
N LYS A 162 -3.81 -1.11 21.12
CA LYS A 162 -3.11 -1.04 22.41
C LYS A 162 -3.37 0.28 23.15
N VAL A 163 -3.90 1.29 22.44
CA VAL A 163 -4.33 2.55 23.03
C VAL A 163 -5.64 2.34 23.79
N GLU A 164 -5.72 2.88 25.00
CA GLU A 164 -6.93 2.83 25.84
C GLU A 164 -8.11 3.50 25.11
N GLU A 165 -9.29 2.87 25.12
CA GLU A 165 -10.45 3.34 24.34
C GLU A 165 -10.88 4.76 24.71
N SER A 166 -10.76 5.14 25.98
CA SER A 166 -11.03 6.50 26.48
C SER A 166 -10.07 7.55 25.90
N ARG A 167 -8.86 7.16 25.47
CA ARG A 167 -7.83 8.06 24.93
C ARG A 167 -7.83 8.12 23.41
N LYS A 168 -8.61 7.28 22.72
CA LYS A 168 -8.69 7.30 21.25
C LYS A 168 -9.49 8.49 20.70
N LYS A 169 -10.35 9.08 21.53
CA LYS A 169 -11.17 10.21 21.16
C LYS A 169 -10.70 11.44 21.93
N PRO A 170 -10.62 12.61 21.27
CA PRO A 170 -10.31 13.86 21.95
C PRO A 170 -11.30 14.13 23.08
N ALA A 171 -10.79 14.43 24.27
CA ALA A 171 -11.55 14.90 25.42
C ALA A 171 -11.59 16.43 25.45
N ARG A 172 -12.41 17.01 26.33
CA ARG A 172 -12.57 18.48 26.40
C ARG A 172 -11.26 19.16 26.80
N GLU A 173 -10.54 18.54 27.71
CA GLU A 173 -9.28 18.99 28.29
C GLU A 173 -8.16 19.02 27.23
N ASP A 174 -8.30 18.27 26.13
CA ASP A 174 -7.35 18.30 25.03
C ASP A 174 -7.44 19.58 24.20
N LEU A 175 -8.59 20.29 24.23
CA LEU A 175 -8.82 21.52 23.44
C LEU A 175 -8.46 22.82 24.20
N GLU A 176 -7.83 22.71 25.36
CA GLU A 176 -7.50 23.83 26.24
C GLU A 176 -6.11 24.41 25.99
N ALA A 177 -5.11 23.56 25.69
CA ALA A 177 -3.76 23.97 25.34
C ALA A 177 -3.42 23.59 23.88
N PHE A 178 -2.54 24.35 23.24
CA PHE A 178 -2.21 24.09 21.84
C PHE A 178 -1.48 22.76 21.63
N GLU A 179 -0.61 22.36 22.58
CA GLU A 179 0.16 21.10 22.53
C GLU A 179 -0.75 19.88 22.65
N THR A 180 -1.71 19.91 23.57
CA THR A 180 -2.68 18.83 23.74
C THR A 180 -3.62 18.75 22.55
N ALA A 181 -4.05 19.89 22.00
CA ALA A 181 -4.88 19.93 20.80
C ALA A 181 -4.14 19.40 19.58
N TYR A 182 -2.85 19.72 19.46
CA TYR A 182 -1.98 19.21 18.40
C TYR A 182 -1.77 17.70 18.51
N ASN A 183 -1.51 17.17 19.70
CA ASN A 183 -1.35 15.73 19.92
C ASN A 183 -2.66 14.97 19.68
N ALA A 184 -3.80 15.49 20.14
CA ALA A 184 -5.11 14.93 19.84
C ALA A 184 -5.37 14.90 18.33
N ALA A 185 -4.98 15.97 17.61
CA ALA A 185 -5.05 15.99 16.15
C ALA A 185 -4.17 14.91 15.52
N CYS A 186 -2.91 14.77 15.96
CA CYS A 186 -2.00 13.72 15.52
C CYS A 186 -2.59 12.32 15.75
N GLY A 187 -3.24 12.08 16.89
CA GLY A 187 -3.96 10.85 17.19
C GLY A 187 -5.09 10.58 16.19
N CYS A 188 -5.97 11.56 15.94
CA CYS A 188 -7.04 11.41 14.94
C CYS A 188 -6.48 11.13 13.54
N ILE A 189 -5.42 11.83 13.13
CA ILE A 189 -4.79 11.65 11.81
C ILE A 189 -4.19 10.25 11.68
N ALA A 190 -3.49 9.78 12.71
CA ALA A 190 -2.93 8.44 12.77
C ALA A 190 -4.02 7.35 12.68
N GLY A 191 -5.16 7.58 13.33
CA GLY A 191 -6.35 6.73 13.28
C GLY A 191 -7.14 6.81 11.96
N GLY A 192 -6.76 7.71 11.05
CA GLY A 192 -7.42 7.91 9.75
C GLY A 192 -8.61 8.88 9.76
N ASP A 193 -8.97 9.46 10.91
CA ASP A 193 -9.97 10.54 11.00
C ASP A 193 -9.34 11.90 10.67
N LEU A 194 -9.09 12.09 9.38
CA LEU A 194 -8.52 13.31 8.82
C LEU A 194 -9.44 14.52 9.01
N GLY A 195 -10.76 14.30 9.10
CA GLY A 195 -11.75 15.36 9.29
C GLY A 195 -11.62 15.97 10.68
N ALA A 196 -11.69 15.15 11.73
CA ALA A 196 -11.47 15.59 13.10
C ALA A 196 -10.06 16.17 13.29
N GLY A 197 -9.04 15.51 12.72
CA GLY A 197 -7.66 16.00 12.74
C GLY A 197 -7.50 17.41 12.17
N SER A 198 -8.17 17.72 11.05
CA SER A 198 -8.15 19.07 10.46
C SER A 198 -8.74 20.14 11.38
N VAL A 199 -9.85 19.84 12.05
CA VAL A 199 -10.50 20.76 13.00
C VAL A 199 -9.62 21.00 14.22
N LEU A 200 -9.02 19.95 14.78
CA LEU A 200 -8.16 20.04 15.95
C LEU A 200 -6.85 20.76 15.65
N LEU A 201 -6.25 20.56 14.48
CA LEU A 201 -5.07 21.34 14.08
C LEU A 201 -5.39 22.82 13.94
N LYS A 202 -6.58 23.17 13.43
CA LYS A 202 -7.01 24.58 13.38
C LYS A 202 -7.13 25.14 14.80
N ARG A 203 -7.75 24.40 15.71
CA ARG A 203 -7.85 24.77 17.12
C ARG A 203 -6.48 24.95 17.77
N ALA A 204 -5.53 24.05 17.53
CA ALA A 204 -4.17 24.15 18.05
C ALA A 204 -3.48 25.44 17.57
N ARG A 205 -3.62 25.76 16.28
CA ARG A 205 -3.12 27.03 15.74
C ARG A 205 -3.76 28.25 16.40
N ASP A 206 -5.09 28.28 16.49
CA ASP A 206 -5.83 29.40 17.09
C ASP A 206 -5.43 29.61 18.57
N LEU A 207 -5.21 28.53 19.32
CA LEU A 207 -4.71 28.57 20.70
C LEU A 207 -3.28 29.11 20.78
N CYS A 208 -2.40 28.68 19.89
CA CYS A 208 -1.01 29.14 19.86
C CYS A 208 -0.91 30.64 19.53
N GLU A 209 -1.68 31.12 18.54
CA GLU A 209 -1.72 32.54 18.17
C GLU A 209 -2.28 33.43 19.30
N ALA A 210 -3.19 32.89 20.12
CA ALA A 210 -3.83 33.59 21.23
C ALA A 210 -3.04 33.62 22.55
N LEU A 211 -1.87 32.95 22.64
CA LEU A 211 -1.06 32.94 23.86
C LEU A 211 -0.37 34.29 24.09
N ASP A 212 -0.68 35.01 25.17
CA ASP A 212 -0.06 36.31 25.45
C ASP A 212 1.39 36.21 25.96
N GLU A 213 1.82 35.01 26.40
CA GLU A 213 3.14 34.77 27.00
C GLU A 213 4.27 34.59 25.96
N LEU A 214 3.93 34.41 24.68
CA LEU A 214 4.88 34.23 23.58
C LEU A 214 5.01 35.52 22.77
N SER A 215 6.23 35.87 22.38
CA SER A 215 6.47 36.91 21.38
C SER A 215 5.91 36.51 20.00
N ASP A 216 5.68 37.47 19.12
CA ASP A 216 5.21 37.20 17.75
C ASP A 216 6.16 36.29 16.95
N GLU A 217 7.45 36.33 17.28
CA GLU A 217 8.48 35.48 16.67
C GLU A 217 8.37 34.04 17.17
N GLU A 218 8.20 33.84 18.47
CA GLU A 218 8.00 32.51 19.08
C GLU A 218 6.67 31.89 18.64
N LYS A 219 5.57 32.67 18.63
CA LYS A 219 4.28 32.23 18.07
C LYS A 219 4.43 31.72 16.64
N ARG A 220 5.15 32.48 15.81
CA ARG A 220 5.39 32.08 14.42
C ARG A 220 6.19 30.78 14.33
N ALA A 221 7.21 30.62 15.16
CA ALA A 221 8.02 29.41 15.22
C ALA A 221 7.17 28.18 15.57
N GLU A 222 6.26 28.30 16.55
CA GLU A 222 5.37 27.22 17.01
C GLU A 222 4.22 26.90 16.03
N VAL A 223 3.69 27.91 15.34
CA VAL A 223 2.59 27.73 14.37
C VAL A 223 3.06 27.02 13.08
N LEU A 224 4.32 27.19 12.68
CA LEU A 224 4.84 26.62 11.42
C LEU A 224 4.71 25.08 11.35
N PRO A 225 5.15 24.28 12.35
CA PRO A 225 4.91 22.83 12.37
C PRO A 225 3.42 22.46 12.26
N ILE A 226 2.54 23.20 12.95
CA ILE A 226 1.09 22.97 12.90
C ILE A 226 0.56 23.17 11.47
N MET A 227 0.96 24.24 10.79
CA MET A 227 0.59 24.51 9.40
C MET A 227 1.13 23.45 8.44
N VAL A 228 2.35 22.96 8.63
CA VAL A 228 2.93 21.89 7.82
C VAL A 228 2.10 20.60 7.94
N GLN A 229 1.66 20.25 9.15
CA GLN A 229 0.78 19.10 9.39
C GLN A 229 -0.63 19.32 8.81
N GLN A 230 -1.18 20.53 8.90
CA GLN A 230 -2.46 20.88 8.28
C GLN A 230 -2.41 20.74 6.75
N ALA A 231 -1.32 21.16 6.11
CA ALA A 231 -1.14 21.03 4.66
C ALA A 231 -1.14 19.56 4.24
N PHE A 232 -0.50 18.68 5.03
CA PHE A 232 -0.58 17.23 4.83
C PHE A 232 -2.02 16.72 4.90
N VAL A 233 -2.78 17.13 5.91
CA VAL A 233 -4.18 16.70 6.08
C VAL A 233 -5.06 17.16 4.92
N PHE A 234 -4.95 18.43 4.50
CA PHE A 234 -5.70 18.94 3.34
C PHE A 234 -5.35 18.18 2.06
N THR A 235 -4.06 17.88 1.84
CA THR A 235 -3.62 17.07 0.69
C THR A 235 -4.25 15.68 0.73
N LYS A 236 -4.29 15.04 1.91
CA LYS A 236 -4.91 13.72 2.09
C LYS A 236 -6.42 13.70 1.92
N LEU A 237 -7.08 14.81 2.23
CA LEU A 237 -8.52 15.01 2.01
C LEU A 237 -8.88 15.36 0.56
N GLY A 238 -7.89 15.56 -0.32
CA GLY A 238 -8.12 16.03 -1.70
C GLY A 238 -8.43 17.53 -1.81
N LYS A 239 -8.27 18.28 -0.72
CA LYS A 239 -8.43 19.74 -0.63
C LYS A 239 -7.15 20.44 -1.09
N LEU A 240 -6.82 20.29 -2.37
CA LEU A 240 -5.52 20.71 -2.92
C LEU A 240 -5.36 22.22 -2.94
N GLU A 241 -6.44 22.98 -3.16
CA GLU A 241 -6.42 24.44 -3.17
C GLU A 241 -6.11 25.00 -1.78
N GLU A 242 -6.76 24.46 -0.73
CA GLU A 242 -6.49 24.84 0.65
C GLU A 242 -5.08 24.40 1.10
N ALA A 243 -4.62 23.23 0.66
CA ALA A 243 -3.26 22.78 0.91
C ALA A 243 -2.23 23.73 0.26
N GLU A 244 -2.43 24.12 -1.00
CA GLU A 244 -1.53 25.02 -1.71
C GLU A 244 -1.52 26.43 -1.10
N ALA A 245 -2.70 26.95 -0.74
CA ALA A 245 -2.82 28.24 -0.06
C ALA A 245 -2.06 28.25 1.28
N LEU A 246 -2.18 27.16 2.05
CA LEU A 246 -1.46 27.03 3.31
C LEU A 246 0.05 26.94 3.10
N GLN A 247 0.52 26.20 2.10
CA GLN A 247 1.94 26.08 1.78
C GLN A 247 2.55 27.38 1.27
N LYS A 248 1.79 28.24 0.59
CA LYS A 248 2.24 29.59 0.24
C LYS A 248 2.45 30.49 1.46
N MET A 249 1.76 30.24 2.57
CA MET A 249 1.95 30.96 3.82
C MET A 249 3.14 30.42 4.64
N VAL A 250 3.60 29.20 4.38
CA VAL A 250 4.74 28.58 5.07
C VAL A 250 6.04 28.92 4.34
N ASN A 251 6.86 29.80 4.92
CA ASN A 251 8.24 29.95 4.47
C ASN A 251 9.09 28.80 5.02
N ILE A 252 9.44 27.83 4.16
CA ILE A 252 10.21 26.64 4.55
C ILE A 252 11.57 27.00 5.19
N ALA A 253 12.18 28.12 4.78
CA ALA A 253 13.44 28.57 5.35
C ALA A 253 13.34 28.90 6.85
N ASP A 254 12.17 29.43 7.26
CA ASP A 254 11.89 29.93 8.62
C ASP A 254 11.41 28.83 9.57
N VAL A 255 11.10 27.63 9.06
CA VAL A 255 10.74 26.48 9.91
C VAL A 255 11.89 26.20 10.89
N PRO A 256 11.66 26.06 12.20
CA PRO A 256 12.76 25.92 13.15
C PRO A 256 13.54 24.60 12.97
N GLU A 257 12.80 23.50 12.82
CA GLU A 257 13.36 22.15 12.89
C GLU A 257 13.70 21.55 11.50
N PRO A 258 14.90 20.96 11.30
CA PRO A 258 15.26 20.31 10.04
C PRO A 258 14.32 19.17 9.60
N PRO A 259 13.83 18.27 10.49
CA PRO A 259 12.84 17.25 10.12
C PRO A 259 11.55 17.87 9.56
N THR A 260 11.08 18.95 10.17
CA THR A 260 9.87 19.65 9.75
C THR A 260 10.07 20.34 8.40
N LYS A 261 11.28 20.85 8.09
CA LYS A 261 11.63 21.33 6.73
C LYS A 261 11.51 20.25 5.66
N VAL A 262 11.99 19.04 5.95
CA VAL A 262 11.89 17.89 5.04
C VAL A 262 10.43 17.59 4.73
N VAL A 263 9.59 17.55 5.77
CA VAL A 263 8.15 17.28 5.62
C VAL A 263 7.46 18.42 4.87
N ALA A 264 7.76 19.68 5.20
CA ALA A 264 7.19 20.86 4.54
C ALA A 264 7.48 20.86 3.04
N GLN A 265 8.72 20.58 2.64
CA GLN A 265 9.12 20.52 1.24
C GLN A 265 8.44 19.36 0.49
N ASN A 266 8.36 18.19 1.11
CA ASN A 266 7.61 17.08 0.53
C ASN A 266 6.11 17.41 0.36
N ASN A 267 5.50 18.04 1.35
CA ASN A 267 4.09 18.43 1.30
C ASN A 267 3.84 19.48 0.21
N ALA A 268 4.75 20.45 0.04
CA ALA A 268 4.66 21.46 -1.01
C ALA A 268 4.66 20.79 -2.40
N MET A 269 5.58 19.85 -2.63
CA MET A 269 5.61 19.08 -3.88
C MET A 269 4.35 18.23 -4.10
N ALA A 270 3.81 17.63 -3.04
CA ALA A 270 2.61 16.81 -3.14
C ALA A 270 1.34 17.64 -3.41
N ALA A 271 1.27 18.88 -2.91
CA ALA A 271 0.14 19.78 -3.11
C ALA A 271 0.12 20.41 -4.51
N SER A 272 1.29 20.65 -5.12
CA SER A 272 1.42 21.31 -6.44
C SER A 272 1.02 20.46 -7.65
N GLY A 273 0.46 19.26 -7.46
CA GLY A 273 0.01 18.38 -8.56
C GLY A 273 1.16 17.71 -9.32
N GLU A 274 0.92 17.35 -10.59
CA GLU A 274 1.94 16.72 -11.42
C GLU A 274 3.05 17.72 -11.82
N PRO A 275 4.33 17.37 -11.61
CA PRO A 275 5.42 18.29 -11.96
C PRO A 275 5.57 18.39 -13.48
N GLU A 276 5.62 19.62 -14.00
CA GLU A 276 5.91 19.88 -15.42
C GLU A 276 7.26 19.28 -15.85
N ASN A 277 8.24 19.30 -14.95
CA ASN A 277 9.58 18.74 -15.19
C ASN A 277 9.98 17.80 -14.06
N SER A 278 9.91 16.49 -14.32
CA SER A 278 10.24 15.45 -13.35
C SER A 278 11.69 15.48 -12.87
N TYR A 279 12.65 15.94 -13.70
CA TYR A 279 14.05 16.06 -13.29
C TYR A 279 14.27 17.25 -12.35
N LEU A 280 13.55 18.35 -12.57
CA LEU A 280 13.56 19.50 -11.67
C LEU A 280 12.91 19.13 -10.33
N ALA A 281 11.77 18.44 -10.38
CA ALA A 281 11.12 17.90 -9.18
C ALA A 281 12.07 17.00 -8.38
N GLN A 282 12.80 16.12 -9.07
CA GLN A 282 13.83 15.30 -8.43
C GLN A 282 14.92 16.12 -7.76
N ARG A 283 15.46 17.14 -8.45
CA ARG A 283 16.50 18.01 -7.90
C ARG A 283 16.00 18.78 -6.68
N ILE A 284 14.76 19.27 -6.71
CA ILE A 284 14.13 19.96 -5.58
C ILE A 284 14.00 18.98 -4.41
N PHE A 285 13.46 17.79 -4.63
CA PHE A 285 13.32 16.77 -3.58
C PHE A 285 14.66 16.40 -2.93
N ASP A 286 15.76 16.35 -3.71
CA ASP A 286 17.10 16.06 -3.20
C ASP A 286 17.79 17.23 -2.49
N ALA A 287 17.27 18.46 -2.63
CA ALA A 287 17.88 19.66 -2.05
C ALA A 287 17.59 19.82 -0.54
N VAL A 288 16.77 18.95 0.02
CA VAL A 288 16.39 18.94 1.45
C VAL A 288 17.63 18.73 2.35
N PRO A 289 17.71 19.36 3.54
CA PRO A 289 18.80 19.13 4.49
C PRO A 289 19.00 17.65 4.86
N LYS A 290 20.26 17.24 5.01
CA LYS A 290 20.60 15.94 5.58
C LYS A 290 20.38 16.00 7.09
N LEU A 291 19.51 15.12 7.59
CA LEU A 291 19.21 15.01 9.01
C LEU A 291 20.38 14.38 9.78
N SER A 292 20.65 14.92 10.97
CA SER A 292 21.61 14.33 11.90
C SER A 292 21.06 13.05 12.55
N LYS A 293 21.87 12.35 13.34
CA LYS A 293 21.44 11.12 14.05
C LYS A 293 20.34 11.40 15.07
N THR A 294 20.34 12.58 15.69
CA THR A 294 19.38 12.97 16.72
C THR A 294 18.05 13.40 16.12
N GLU A 295 18.07 13.92 14.89
CA GLU A 295 16.91 14.49 14.17
C GLU A 295 16.30 13.53 13.12
N GLN A 296 16.40 12.22 13.31
CA GLN A 296 15.78 11.28 12.36
C GLN A 296 14.27 11.31 12.47
N LEU A 297 13.62 11.26 11.31
CA LEU A 297 12.18 11.02 11.19
C LEU A 297 11.83 9.61 11.67
N PHE A 298 10.63 9.45 12.20
CA PHE A 298 10.08 8.13 12.49
C PHE A 298 9.87 7.32 11.21
N GLU A 299 9.90 5.99 11.29
CA GLU A 299 9.84 5.12 10.11
C GLU A 299 8.54 5.32 9.32
N HIS A 300 7.42 5.68 9.97
CA HIS A 300 6.18 5.99 9.25
C HIS A 300 6.33 7.23 8.33
N GLN A 301 7.07 8.25 8.74
CA GLN A 301 7.40 9.42 7.89
C GLN A 301 8.50 9.07 6.87
N ALA A 302 9.57 8.44 7.32
CA ALA A 302 10.71 8.09 6.47
C ALA A 302 10.31 7.15 5.32
N SER A 303 9.45 6.17 5.60
CA SER A 303 8.91 5.25 4.59
C SER A 303 8.05 5.96 3.54
N LEU A 304 7.23 6.95 3.94
CA LEU A 304 6.44 7.77 3.03
C LEU A 304 7.34 8.63 2.13
N LEU A 305 8.36 9.28 2.68
CA LEU A 305 9.33 10.05 1.91
C LEU A 305 10.10 9.17 0.93
N ARG A 306 10.54 7.98 1.37
CA ARG A 306 11.21 6.99 0.52
C ARG A 306 10.31 6.54 -0.63
N ARG A 307 9.02 6.34 -0.37
CA ARG A 307 8.02 6.03 -1.41
C ARG A 307 7.86 7.18 -2.40
N ASN A 308 7.70 8.40 -1.91
CA ASN A 308 7.56 9.59 -2.76
C ASN A 308 8.80 9.81 -3.62
N ARG A 309 9.99 9.58 -3.07
CA ARG A 309 11.25 9.57 -3.80
C ARG A 309 11.21 8.59 -4.97
N TYR A 310 10.78 7.34 -4.75
CA TYR A 310 10.69 6.37 -5.84
C TYR A 310 9.66 6.75 -6.90
N ALA A 311 8.54 7.37 -6.51
CA ALA A 311 7.55 7.86 -7.47
C ALA A 311 8.17 8.94 -8.39
N ILE A 312 8.92 9.89 -7.82
CA ILE A 312 9.66 10.90 -8.58
C ILE A 312 10.73 10.26 -9.48
N ASP A 313 11.47 9.26 -8.98
CA ASP A 313 12.47 8.54 -9.77
C ASP A 313 11.86 7.77 -10.94
N LEU A 314 10.66 7.20 -10.78
CA LEU A 314 9.91 6.56 -11.86
C LEU A 314 9.48 7.57 -12.92
N GLN A 315 8.99 8.75 -12.52
CA GLN A 315 8.67 9.85 -13.45
C GLN A 315 9.91 10.35 -14.20
N ALA A 316 11.06 10.41 -13.51
CA ALA A 316 12.37 10.69 -14.11
C ALA A 316 12.98 9.49 -14.89
N ARG A 317 12.20 8.42 -15.12
CA ARG A 317 12.55 7.23 -15.90
C ARG A 317 13.73 6.42 -15.36
N LYS A 318 14.04 6.52 -14.06
CA LYS A 318 15.12 5.78 -13.40
C LYS A 318 14.72 4.34 -13.01
N TYR A 319 14.08 3.63 -13.93
CA TYR A 319 13.46 2.31 -13.69
C TYR A 319 14.44 1.29 -13.10
N GLU A 320 15.64 1.14 -13.66
CA GLU A 320 16.63 0.16 -13.18
C GLU A 320 17.14 0.44 -11.76
N GLY A 321 17.25 1.72 -11.37
CA GLY A 321 17.64 2.12 -10.03
C GLY A 321 16.56 1.81 -9.01
N VAL A 322 15.31 2.14 -9.35
CA VAL A 322 14.13 1.86 -8.52
C VAL A 322 13.94 0.34 -8.36
N ALA A 323 14.02 -0.42 -9.46
CA ALA A 323 13.89 -1.88 -9.42
C ALA A 323 14.92 -2.53 -8.49
N ARG A 324 16.19 -2.17 -8.59
CA ARG A 324 17.26 -2.74 -7.74
C ARG A 324 17.12 -2.36 -6.27
N SER A 325 16.88 -1.08 -5.98
CA SER A 325 16.80 -0.58 -4.60
C SER A 325 15.61 -1.16 -3.83
N THR A 326 14.43 -1.18 -4.46
CA THR A 326 13.23 -1.77 -3.88
C THR A 326 13.36 -3.29 -3.72
N ALA A 327 13.95 -4.00 -4.70
CA ALA A 327 14.14 -5.45 -4.60
C ALA A 327 15.05 -5.85 -3.42
N ALA A 328 16.08 -5.05 -3.11
CA ALA A 328 16.96 -5.30 -1.97
C ALA A 328 16.19 -5.26 -0.65
N ILE A 329 15.36 -4.24 -0.45
CA ILE A 329 14.54 -4.06 0.76
C ILE A 329 13.47 -5.16 0.87
N ILE A 330 12.79 -5.47 -0.23
CA ILE A 330 11.76 -6.51 -0.24
C ILE A 330 12.37 -7.89 0.09
N LYS A 331 13.57 -8.18 -0.44
CA LYS A 331 14.27 -9.44 -0.17
C LYS A 331 14.73 -9.59 1.29
N SER A 332 15.06 -8.50 1.97
CA SER A 332 15.45 -8.52 3.39
C SER A 332 14.26 -8.55 4.35
N SER A 333 13.03 -8.43 3.83
CA SER A 333 11.81 -8.38 4.63
C SER A 333 11.14 -9.75 4.75
N SER A 334 10.30 -9.93 5.77
CA SER A 334 9.46 -11.13 5.89
C SER A 334 8.44 -11.21 4.75
N SER A 335 8.16 -12.42 4.28
CA SER A 335 7.18 -12.70 3.24
C SER A 335 6.50 -14.03 3.52
N PRO A 336 5.15 -14.09 3.53
CA PRO A 336 4.20 -13.00 3.29
C PRO A 336 4.18 -11.96 4.42
N THR A 337 3.74 -10.73 4.13
CA THR A 337 3.61 -9.67 5.12
C THR A 337 2.43 -8.75 4.81
N PRO A 338 1.65 -8.31 5.82
CA PRO A 338 0.60 -7.31 5.64
C PRO A 338 1.17 -5.87 5.71
N SER A 339 2.48 -5.71 5.85
CA SER A 339 3.14 -4.40 5.98
C SER A 339 2.79 -3.47 4.82
N PRO A 340 2.14 -2.31 5.08
CA PRO A 340 1.84 -1.34 4.05
C PRO A 340 3.08 -0.82 3.34
N PHE A 341 4.19 -0.68 4.05
CA PHE A 341 5.45 -0.22 3.47
C PHE A 341 5.99 -1.21 2.43
N ILE A 342 6.11 -2.49 2.79
CA ILE A 342 6.61 -3.53 1.87
C ILE A 342 5.66 -3.73 0.69
N GLY A 343 4.34 -3.73 0.95
CA GLY A 343 3.33 -3.80 -0.11
C GLY A 343 3.48 -2.65 -1.13
N ASN A 344 3.65 -1.41 -0.66
CA ASN A 344 3.88 -0.26 -1.53
C ASN A 344 5.20 -0.37 -2.31
N LEU A 345 6.27 -0.87 -1.70
CA LEU A 345 7.54 -1.09 -2.41
C LEU A 345 7.40 -2.13 -3.52
N ALA A 346 6.60 -3.18 -3.31
CA ALA A 346 6.34 -4.18 -4.34
C ALA A 346 5.58 -3.57 -5.54
N VAL A 347 4.63 -2.66 -5.30
CA VAL A 347 3.94 -1.90 -6.35
C VAL A 347 4.95 -1.04 -7.14
N VAL A 348 5.80 -0.29 -6.44
CA VAL A 348 6.85 0.55 -7.05
C VAL A 348 7.84 -0.31 -7.84
N ASN A 349 8.23 -1.47 -7.32
CA ASN A 349 9.12 -2.41 -7.98
C ASN A 349 8.48 -2.97 -9.27
N ALA A 350 7.20 -3.37 -9.20
CA ALA A 350 6.45 -3.82 -10.37
C ALA A 350 6.31 -2.70 -11.42
N ALA A 351 6.03 -1.46 -11.00
CA ALA A 351 5.99 -0.31 -11.88
C ALA A 351 7.36 -0.05 -12.55
N ALA A 352 8.46 -0.23 -11.84
CA ALA A 352 9.80 -0.11 -12.41
C ALA A 352 10.05 -1.14 -13.53
N HIS A 353 9.74 -2.41 -13.28
CA HIS A 353 9.88 -3.48 -14.28
C HIS A 353 8.92 -3.33 -15.46
N GLY A 354 7.68 -2.92 -15.19
CA GLY A 354 6.66 -2.63 -16.20
C GLY A 354 6.85 -1.29 -16.91
N ARG A 355 7.86 -0.50 -16.54
CA ARG A 355 8.11 0.88 -17.02
C ARG A 355 6.86 1.76 -16.91
N SER A 356 6.15 1.65 -15.78
CA SER A 356 4.90 2.33 -15.45
C SER A 356 3.76 2.12 -16.46
N ARG A 357 3.81 1.03 -17.26
CA ARG A 357 2.71 0.64 -18.14
C ARG A 357 1.71 -0.23 -17.39
N ILE A 358 0.42 0.08 -17.59
CA ILE A 358 -0.71 -0.63 -16.99
C ILE A 358 -1.38 -1.62 -17.96
N ASP A 359 -0.79 -1.85 -19.13
CA ASP A 359 -1.35 -2.70 -20.17
C ASP A 359 -0.67 -4.09 -20.23
N LYS A 360 -1.11 -4.92 -21.19
CA LYS A 360 -0.55 -6.28 -21.42
C LYS A 360 0.97 -6.30 -21.56
N ALA A 361 1.56 -5.24 -22.12
CA ALA A 361 3.00 -5.16 -22.30
C ALA A 361 3.72 -4.90 -20.97
N GLY A 362 3.18 -4.03 -20.11
CA GLY A 362 3.66 -3.87 -18.73
C GLY A 362 3.55 -5.19 -17.95
N LEU A 363 2.39 -5.83 -18.01
CA LEU A 363 2.13 -7.10 -17.31
C LEU A 363 3.11 -8.21 -17.71
N LYS A 364 3.49 -8.29 -18.99
CA LYS A 364 4.49 -9.26 -19.48
C LYS A 364 5.84 -9.16 -18.76
N HIS A 365 6.24 -7.95 -18.34
CA HIS A 365 7.48 -7.75 -17.59
C HIS A 365 7.32 -7.97 -16.08
N ILE A 366 6.10 -7.87 -15.55
CA ILE A 366 5.80 -8.03 -14.12
C ILE A 366 5.59 -9.50 -13.75
N LEU A 367 4.92 -10.30 -14.60
CA LEU A 367 4.62 -11.71 -14.30
C LEU A 367 5.85 -12.57 -13.93
N PRO A 368 7.02 -12.44 -14.58
CA PRO A 368 8.23 -13.20 -14.19
C PRO A 368 8.72 -12.89 -12.76
N LEU A 369 8.32 -11.77 -12.16
CA LEU A 369 8.66 -11.46 -10.78
C LEU A 369 7.91 -12.37 -9.80
N LEU A 370 6.71 -12.83 -10.17
CA LEU A 370 5.88 -13.69 -9.33
C LEU A 370 6.51 -15.08 -9.14
N GLU A 371 7.21 -15.59 -10.16
CA GLU A 371 7.98 -16.84 -10.06
C GLU A 371 9.07 -16.77 -8.99
N LYS A 372 9.66 -15.58 -8.80
CA LYS A 372 10.72 -15.35 -7.81
C LYS A 372 10.18 -14.99 -6.43
N ARG A 373 8.99 -14.40 -6.37
CA ARG A 373 8.38 -13.86 -5.15
C ARG A 373 6.89 -14.25 -5.07
N PRO A 374 6.58 -15.57 -4.97
CA PRO A 374 5.20 -16.06 -5.04
C PRO A 374 4.32 -15.66 -3.86
N ASN A 375 4.92 -15.24 -2.74
CA ASN A 375 4.21 -14.83 -1.52
C ASN A 375 4.26 -13.31 -1.28
N ASP A 376 4.69 -12.53 -2.28
CA ASP A 376 4.68 -11.07 -2.20
C ASP A 376 3.26 -10.53 -2.41
N VAL A 377 2.64 -10.13 -1.29
CA VAL A 377 1.28 -9.58 -1.25
C VAL A 377 1.13 -8.37 -2.17
N GLY A 378 2.05 -7.41 -2.13
CA GLY A 378 1.93 -6.19 -2.92
C GLY A 378 2.07 -6.45 -4.43
N LEU A 379 2.93 -7.39 -4.81
CA LEU A 379 3.06 -7.84 -6.20
C LEU A 379 1.78 -8.52 -6.70
N ILE A 380 1.20 -9.42 -5.91
CA ILE A 380 -0.05 -10.11 -6.24
C ILE A 380 -1.19 -9.11 -6.42
N LEU A 381 -1.35 -8.19 -5.47
CA LEU A 381 -2.36 -7.13 -5.53
C LEU A 381 -2.19 -6.27 -6.79
N THR A 382 -0.94 -5.94 -7.16
CA THR A 382 -0.65 -5.19 -8.39
C THR A 382 -1.11 -5.96 -9.62
N ILE A 383 -0.78 -7.25 -9.72
CA ILE A 383 -1.16 -8.07 -10.89
C ILE A 383 -2.68 -8.25 -10.95
N VAL A 384 -3.34 -8.51 -9.82
CA VAL A 384 -4.81 -8.58 -9.72
C VAL A 384 -5.45 -7.29 -10.21
N GLN A 385 -4.96 -6.13 -9.75
CA GLN A 385 -5.45 -4.82 -10.18
C GLN A 385 -5.29 -4.63 -11.70
N LEU A 386 -4.15 -5.01 -12.27
CA LEU A 386 -3.91 -4.92 -13.73
C LEU A 386 -4.87 -5.82 -14.52
N TYR A 387 -5.15 -7.04 -14.04
CA TYR A 387 -6.14 -7.91 -14.68
C TYR A 387 -7.55 -7.32 -14.64
N VAL A 388 -7.96 -6.74 -13.52
CA VAL A 388 -9.26 -6.07 -13.37
C VAL A 388 -9.36 -4.86 -14.30
N LEU A 389 -8.35 -3.99 -14.33
CA LEU A 389 -8.31 -2.82 -15.23
C LEU A 389 -8.38 -3.21 -16.72
N MET A 390 -7.83 -4.37 -17.07
CA MET A 390 -7.91 -4.93 -18.41
C MET A 390 -9.21 -5.70 -18.69
N ASN A 391 -10.21 -5.57 -17.81
CA ASN A 391 -11.50 -6.26 -17.86
C ASN A 391 -11.38 -7.79 -18.00
N ASN A 392 -10.43 -8.38 -17.27
CA ASN A 392 -10.17 -9.82 -17.26
C ASN A 392 -10.13 -10.37 -15.83
N PRO A 393 -11.28 -10.45 -15.13
CA PRO A 393 -11.33 -10.85 -13.73
C PRO A 393 -11.07 -12.36 -13.50
N GLY A 394 -11.08 -13.20 -14.55
CA GLY A 394 -10.82 -14.64 -14.42
C GLY A 394 -9.43 -14.95 -13.87
N PRO A 395 -8.34 -14.55 -14.57
CA PRO A 395 -6.98 -14.71 -14.08
C PRO A 395 -6.69 -13.99 -12.76
N ALA A 396 -7.39 -12.90 -12.46
CA ALA A 396 -7.30 -12.22 -11.18
C ALA A 396 -7.75 -13.14 -10.02
N ILE A 397 -8.90 -13.81 -10.19
CA ILE A 397 -9.42 -14.77 -9.22
C ILE A 397 -8.49 -15.97 -9.09
N GLU A 398 -8.08 -16.57 -10.20
CA GLU A 398 -7.19 -17.75 -10.20
C GLU A 398 -5.86 -17.46 -9.49
N LEU A 399 -5.29 -16.28 -9.73
CA LEU A 399 -4.06 -15.84 -9.07
C LEU A 399 -4.26 -15.69 -7.55
N LEU A 400 -5.36 -15.05 -7.14
CA LEU A 400 -5.66 -14.82 -5.72
C LEU A 400 -5.96 -16.14 -5.00
N GLU A 401 -6.76 -17.02 -5.58
CA GLU A 401 -7.05 -18.37 -5.05
C GLU A 401 -5.79 -19.21 -4.92
N SER A 402 -4.92 -19.18 -5.93
CA SER A 402 -3.63 -19.89 -5.89
C SER A 402 -2.73 -19.36 -4.79
N PHE A 403 -2.73 -18.04 -4.57
CA PHE A 403 -2.00 -17.42 -3.46
C PHE A 403 -2.57 -17.84 -2.11
N PHE A 404 -3.89 -17.80 -1.97
CA PHE A 404 -4.58 -18.20 -0.76
C PHE A 404 -4.30 -19.64 -0.38
N LYS A 405 -4.37 -20.55 -1.35
CA LYS A 405 -4.04 -21.96 -1.15
C LYS A 405 -2.61 -22.15 -0.60
N ARG A 406 -1.62 -21.44 -1.16
CA ARG A 406 -0.23 -21.50 -0.66
C ARG A 406 -0.11 -21.06 0.80
N LEU A 407 -0.85 -20.02 1.21
CA LEU A 407 -0.81 -19.54 2.59
C LEU A 407 -1.56 -20.46 3.55
N GLU A 408 -2.66 -21.07 3.12
CA GLU A 408 -3.39 -22.07 3.90
C GLU A 408 -2.58 -23.35 4.11
N GLU A 409 -1.80 -23.76 3.11
CA GLU A 409 -0.87 -24.89 3.19
C GLU A 409 0.40 -24.58 4.01
N SER A 410 0.63 -23.31 4.39
CA SER A 410 1.77 -22.94 5.23
C SER A 410 1.59 -23.45 6.66
N ALA A 411 2.66 -24.01 7.21
CA ALA A 411 2.74 -24.42 8.60
C ALA A 411 2.85 -23.24 9.59
N THR A 412 3.15 -22.03 9.09
CA THR A 412 3.36 -20.85 9.93
C THR A 412 2.03 -20.14 10.20
N THR A 413 1.72 -19.90 11.48
CA THR A 413 0.50 -19.19 11.88
C THR A 413 0.42 -17.77 11.33
N ALA A 414 1.56 -17.07 11.25
CA ALA A 414 1.65 -15.71 10.68
C ALA A 414 1.22 -15.64 9.21
N ASP A 415 1.52 -16.68 8.42
CA ASP A 415 1.14 -16.73 7.01
C ASP A 415 -0.38 -16.87 6.86
N GLN A 416 -1.00 -17.64 7.76
CA GLN A 416 -2.45 -17.77 7.84
C GLN A 416 -3.11 -16.47 8.33
N ASP A 417 -2.47 -15.73 9.25
CA ASP A 417 -2.95 -14.40 9.66
C ASP A 417 -2.96 -13.42 8.46
N VAL A 418 -1.94 -13.48 7.59
CA VAL A 418 -1.94 -12.71 6.32
C VAL A 418 -3.08 -13.16 5.41
N ARG A 419 -3.24 -14.47 5.18
CA ARG A 419 -4.30 -15.04 4.33
C ARG A 419 -5.70 -14.52 4.66
N TYR A 420 -6.02 -14.43 5.95
CA TYR A 420 -7.35 -14.01 6.41
C TYR A 420 -7.41 -12.52 6.77
N THR A 421 -6.40 -11.72 6.42
CA THR A 421 -6.44 -10.27 6.65
C THR A 421 -7.67 -9.65 5.96
N PRO A 422 -8.41 -8.74 6.63
CA PRO A 422 -9.68 -8.23 6.11
C PRO A 422 -9.64 -7.69 4.68
N GLY A 423 -8.56 -7.00 4.29
CA GLY A 423 -8.39 -6.45 2.95
C GLY A 423 -8.32 -7.52 1.85
N LEU A 424 -7.65 -8.66 2.10
CA LEU A 424 -7.53 -9.75 1.13
C LEU A 424 -8.85 -10.52 1.00
N VAL A 425 -9.53 -10.77 2.11
CA VAL A 425 -10.87 -11.38 2.12
C VAL A 425 -11.86 -10.49 1.36
N ALA A 426 -11.87 -9.18 1.62
CA ALA A 426 -12.73 -8.22 0.94
C ALA A 426 -12.45 -8.16 -0.58
N LEU A 427 -11.18 -8.26 -0.99
CA LEU A 427 -10.81 -8.33 -2.40
C LEU A 427 -11.37 -9.60 -3.06
N ALA A 428 -11.21 -10.77 -2.44
CA ALA A 428 -11.75 -12.02 -2.96
C ALA A 428 -13.28 -11.97 -3.12
N VAL A 429 -13.98 -11.50 -2.08
CA VAL A 429 -15.43 -11.29 -2.11
C VAL A 429 -15.85 -10.35 -3.23
N SER A 430 -15.10 -9.25 -3.43
CA SER A 430 -15.38 -8.28 -4.49
C SER A 430 -15.21 -8.88 -5.87
N LEU A 431 -14.13 -9.65 -6.10
CA LEU A 431 -13.91 -10.36 -7.37
C LEU A 431 -15.00 -11.42 -7.64
N TYR A 432 -15.43 -12.15 -6.62
CA TYR A 432 -16.54 -13.10 -6.74
C TYR A 432 -17.86 -12.41 -7.03
N ARG A 433 -18.12 -11.24 -6.41
CA ARG A 433 -19.32 -10.44 -6.66
C ARG A 433 -19.34 -9.91 -8.09
N LEU A 434 -18.20 -9.47 -8.63
CA LEU A 434 -18.08 -9.08 -10.04
C LEU A 434 -18.47 -10.21 -11.01
N GLN A 435 -18.28 -11.47 -10.62
CA GLN A 435 -18.67 -12.64 -11.41
C GLN A 435 -20.02 -13.26 -10.99
N GLY A 436 -20.76 -12.65 -10.06
CA GLY A 436 -22.02 -13.18 -9.55
C GLY A 436 -21.91 -14.49 -8.77
N ARG A 437 -20.71 -14.85 -8.28
CA ARG A 437 -20.46 -16.12 -7.58
C ARG A 437 -20.85 -16.04 -6.09
N LYS A 438 -22.09 -16.41 -5.74
CA LYS A 438 -22.59 -16.32 -4.35
C LYS A 438 -21.99 -17.36 -3.39
N ALA A 439 -21.87 -18.62 -3.80
CA ALA A 439 -21.38 -19.68 -2.91
C ALA A 439 -19.92 -19.46 -2.45
N PRO A 440 -18.97 -19.08 -3.33
CA PRO A 440 -17.61 -18.74 -2.91
C PRO A 440 -17.53 -17.57 -1.92
N ILE A 441 -18.39 -16.55 -2.08
CA ILE A 441 -18.45 -15.41 -1.13
C ILE A 441 -18.77 -15.90 0.28
N ARG A 442 -19.81 -16.72 0.41
CA ARG A 442 -20.22 -17.28 1.70
C ARG A 442 -19.13 -18.13 2.33
N ASN A 443 -18.51 -19.01 1.55
CA ASN A 443 -17.44 -19.88 2.04
C ASN A 443 -16.22 -19.06 2.50
N GLU A 444 -15.80 -18.06 1.72
CA GLU A 444 -14.66 -17.21 2.04
C GLU A 444 -14.88 -16.42 3.34
N LEU A 445 -16.04 -15.79 3.47
CA LEU A 445 -16.40 -15.03 4.68
C LEU A 445 -16.57 -15.93 5.91
N GLY A 446 -17.21 -17.10 5.74
CA GLY A 446 -17.36 -18.09 6.80
C GLY A 446 -16.02 -18.61 7.31
N ASN A 447 -15.12 -18.98 6.41
CA ASN A 447 -13.77 -19.43 6.75
C ASN A 447 -12.98 -18.35 7.49
N ALA A 448 -13.03 -17.10 7.01
CA ALA A 448 -12.36 -15.99 7.67
C ALA A 448 -12.91 -15.73 9.08
N ALA A 449 -14.23 -15.74 9.25
CA ALA A 449 -14.86 -15.56 10.56
C ALA A 449 -14.48 -16.68 11.54
N LEU A 450 -14.49 -17.94 11.09
CA LEU A 450 -14.08 -19.10 11.90
C LEU A 450 -12.61 -19.02 12.31
N TYR A 451 -11.73 -18.57 11.41
CA TYR A 451 -10.31 -18.37 11.69
C TYR A 451 -10.11 -17.34 12.82
N TRP A 452 -10.67 -16.14 12.65
CA TRP A 452 -10.46 -15.06 13.61
C TRP A 452 -11.21 -15.21 14.94
N LYS A 453 -12.28 -16.01 14.97
CA LYS A 453 -13.00 -16.34 16.22
C LYS A 453 -12.12 -17.11 17.21
N ARG A 454 -11.13 -17.86 16.71
CA ARG A 454 -10.16 -18.60 17.55
C ARG A 454 -9.04 -17.71 18.10
N LYS A 455 -8.92 -16.49 17.60
CA LYS A 455 -7.87 -15.54 17.99
C LYS A 455 -8.45 -14.53 18.98
N GLN A 456 -7.60 -14.05 19.88
CA GLN A 456 -7.98 -13.07 20.90
C GLN A 456 -8.46 -11.74 20.28
N LYS A 457 -7.90 -11.38 19.11
CA LYS A 457 -8.26 -10.19 18.33
C LYS A 457 -9.09 -10.58 17.11
N THR A 458 -10.41 -10.39 17.18
CA THR A 458 -11.33 -10.69 16.08
C THR A 458 -11.79 -9.39 15.38
N PRO A 459 -11.51 -9.21 14.07
CA PRO A 459 -11.94 -8.04 13.32
C PRO A 459 -13.45 -8.05 13.10
N VAL A 460 -14.14 -7.08 13.71
CA VAL A 460 -15.61 -6.92 13.61
C VAL A 460 -16.06 -6.72 12.16
N CYS A 461 -15.24 -6.03 11.36
CA CYS A 461 -15.51 -5.79 9.94
C CYS A 461 -15.59 -7.06 9.09
N LEU A 462 -15.09 -8.21 9.56
CA LEU A 462 -15.28 -9.50 8.89
C LEU A 462 -16.47 -10.29 9.44
N LEU A 463 -16.73 -10.18 10.76
CA LEU A 463 -17.79 -10.92 11.43
C LEU A 463 -19.17 -10.57 10.90
N GLN A 464 -19.51 -9.27 10.83
CA GLN A 464 -20.84 -8.84 10.41
C GLN A 464 -21.15 -9.25 8.95
N PRO A 465 -20.29 -8.99 7.95
CA PRO A 465 -20.52 -9.49 6.59
C PRO A 465 -20.59 -11.02 6.50
N ALA A 466 -19.79 -11.75 7.30
CA ALA A 466 -19.85 -13.20 7.33
C ALA A 466 -21.17 -13.73 7.89
N GLY A 467 -21.66 -13.15 8.99
CA GLY A 467 -22.97 -13.47 9.54
C GLY A 467 -24.09 -13.25 8.50
N ILE A 468 -24.08 -12.09 7.83
CA ILE A 468 -25.05 -11.78 6.76
C ILE A 468 -24.96 -12.78 5.60
N ALA A 469 -23.76 -13.11 5.12
CA ALA A 469 -23.58 -14.05 4.02
C ALA A 469 -24.01 -15.49 4.37
N LEU A 470 -23.86 -15.89 5.63
CA LEU A 470 -24.31 -17.19 6.13
C LEU A 470 -25.84 -17.25 6.28
N LEU A 471 -26.49 -16.14 6.63
CA LEU A 471 -27.96 -16.03 6.68
C LEU A 471 -28.64 -16.23 5.31
N GLU A 472 -27.94 -15.98 4.21
CA GLU A 472 -28.45 -16.27 2.86
C GLU A 472 -28.50 -17.79 2.56
N SER A 473 -27.88 -18.63 3.40
CA SER A 473 -27.88 -20.08 3.24
C SER A 473 -29.09 -20.71 3.90
N SER A 474 -29.68 -21.71 3.25
CA SER A 474 -30.73 -22.54 3.86
C SER A 474 -30.18 -23.70 4.72
N ASN A 475 -28.85 -23.78 4.89
CA ASN A 475 -28.21 -24.82 5.69
C ASN A 475 -28.31 -24.51 7.20
N PRO A 476 -28.90 -25.40 8.03
CA PRO A 476 -29.01 -25.20 9.48
C PRO A 476 -27.68 -24.90 10.19
N GLU A 477 -26.57 -25.51 9.76
CA GLU A 477 -25.25 -25.28 10.36
C GLU A 477 -24.69 -23.87 10.04
N ASP A 478 -25.01 -23.34 8.86
CA ASP A 478 -24.63 -21.98 8.48
C ASP A 478 -25.42 -20.96 9.31
N LEU A 479 -26.72 -21.19 9.51
CA LEU A 479 -27.58 -20.36 10.37
C LEU A 479 -27.14 -20.40 11.84
N LYS A 480 -26.76 -21.58 12.34
CA LYS A 480 -26.20 -21.73 13.69
C LYS A 480 -24.88 -20.97 13.85
N THR A 481 -24.01 -21.03 12.85
CA THR A 481 -22.75 -20.29 12.83
C THR A 481 -22.99 -18.78 12.78
N ALA A 482 -23.94 -18.32 11.96
CA ALA A 482 -24.37 -16.92 11.91
C ALA A 482 -24.89 -16.45 13.28
N GLY A 483 -25.72 -17.27 13.94
CA GLY A 483 -26.26 -16.98 15.27
C GLY A 483 -25.17 -16.77 16.31
N GLN A 484 -24.16 -17.65 16.34
CA GLN A 484 -23.01 -17.49 17.23
C GLN A 484 -22.16 -16.25 16.92
N ILE A 485 -22.05 -15.86 15.64
CA ILE A 485 -21.34 -14.64 15.26
C ILE A 485 -22.09 -13.42 15.80
N PHE A 486 -23.41 -13.35 15.62
CA PHE A 486 -24.21 -12.23 16.09
C PHE A 486 -24.35 -12.19 17.62
N GLU A 487 -24.36 -13.33 18.29
CA GLU A 487 -24.28 -13.41 19.76
C GLU A 487 -22.98 -12.78 20.28
N ASN A 488 -21.84 -13.11 19.66
CA ASN A 488 -20.56 -12.51 19.99
C ASN A 488 -20.51 -11.00 19.72
N LEU A 489 -21.14 -10.53 18.65
CA LEU A 489 -21.22 -9.09 18.33
C LEU A 489 -22.06 -8.34 19.36
N ARG A 490 -23.21 -8.90 19.76
CA ARG A 490 -24.08 -8.35 20.80
C ARG A 490 -23.41 -8.30 22.18
N ALA A 491 -22.55 -9.26 22.49
CA ALA A 491 -21.78 -9.24 23.73
C ALA A 491 -20.78 -8.06 23.79
N LYS A 492 -20.34 -7.56 22.63
CA LYS A 492 -19.46 -6.38 22.53
C LYS A 492 -20.25 -5.07 22.55
N ASP A 493 -21.37 -5.02 21.84
CA ASP A 493 -22.29 -3.88 21.85
C ASP A 493 -23.74 -4.38 21.95
N ALA A 494 -24.33 -4.21 23.13
CA ALA A 494 -25.69 -4.63 23.41
C ALA A 494 -26.75 -3.82 22.63
N ASN A 495 -26.37 -2.65 22.09
CA ASN A 495 -27.25 -1.73 21.35
C ASN A 495 -27.03 -1.79 19.83
N ASP A 496 -26.16 -2.66 19.32
CA ASP A 496 -25.96 -2.85 17.88
C ASP A 496 -27.22 -3.48 17.26
N ARG A 497 -27.99 -2.63 16.55
CA ARG A 497 -29.23 -3.02 15.87
C ARG A 497 -29.00 -4.06 14.77
N VAL A 498 -27.86 -4.03 14.09
CA VAL A 498 -27.55 -5.01 13.04
C VAL A 498 -27.24 -6.35 13.66
N ALA A 499 -26.49 -6.37 14.76
CA ALA A 499 -26.23 -7.61 15.49
C ALA A 499 -27.51 -8.21 16.10
N ILE A 500 -28.42 -7.38 16.62
CA ILE A 500 -29.74 -7.82 17.09
C ILE A 500 -30.56 -8.43 15.94
N ALA A 501 -30.66 -7.73 14.81
CA ALA A 501 -31.41 -8.23 13.65
C ALA A 501 -30.85 -9.55 13.11
N GLY A 502 -29.52 -9.66 13.02
CA GLY A 502 -28.84 -10.89 12.59
C GLY A 502 -29.03 -12.06 13.57
N TYR A 503 -29.02 -11.79 14.88
CA TYR A 503 -29.31 -12.80 15.91
C TYR A 503 -30.74 -13.32 15.78
N VAL A 504 -31.72 -12.42 15.63
CA VAL A 504 -33.12 -12.82 15.40
C VAL A 504 -33.23 -13.64 14.12
N ALA A 505 -32.65 -13.19 13.02
CA ALA A 505 -32.68 -13.91 11.74
C ALA A 505 -32.06 -15.32 11.80
N SER A 506 -31.05 -15.53 12.66
CA SER A 506 -30.37 -16.81 12.82
C SER A 506 -31.19 -17.85 13.60
N TYR A 507 -31.92 -17.40 14.63
CA TYR A 507 -32.60 -18.29 15.58
C TYR A 507 -34.13 -18.31 15.45
N ALA A 508 -34.76 -17.34 14.78
CA ALA A 508 -36.22 -17.25 14.72
C ALA A 508 -36.91 -18.53 14.20
N ILE A 509 -36.25 -19.25 13.29
CA ILE A 509 -36.78 -20.50 12.72
C ILE A 509 -36.47 -21.71 13.61
N SER A 510 -35.35 -21.71 14.34
CA SER A 510 -34.85 -22.87 15.08
C SER A 510 -35.18 -22.85 16.57
N ASP A 511 -35.24 -21.68 17.19
CA ASP A 511 -35.42 -21.47 18.64
C ASP A 511 -36.03 -20.09 18.91
N TYR A 512 -37.37 -20.01 18.80
CA TYR A 512 -38.12 -18.76 18.95
C TYR A 512 -37.98 -18.14 20.36
N SER A 513 -37.91 -18.98 21.40
CA SER A 513 -37.82 -18.54 22.79
C SER A 513 -36.57 -17.71 23.07
N LYS A 514 -35.47 -17.93 22.33
CA LYS A 514 -34.25 -17.12 22.43
C LYS A 514 -34.40 -15.70 21.89
N VAL A 515 -35.30 -15.48 20.93
CA VAL A 515 -35.38 -14.21 20.18
C VAL A 515 -36.52 -13.32 20.60
N GLU A 516 -37.53 -13.84 21.32
CA GLU A 516 -38.75 -13.13 21.72
C GLU A 516 -38.47 -11.77 22.39
N ALA A 517 -37.60 -11.75 23.40
CA ALA A 517 -37.24 -10.52 24.13
C ALA A 517 -36.48 -9.46 23.28
N ASN A 518 -36.10 -9.78 22.05
CA ASN A 518 -35.36 -8.89 21.15
C ASN A 518 -36.21 -8.36 19.99
N LEU A 519 -37.45 -8.85 19.82
CA LEU A 519 -38.33 -8.45 18.71
C LEU A 519 -38.67 -6.95 18.78
N ASP A 520 -38.94 -6.43 19.98
CA ASP A 520 -39.26 -5.01 20.20
C ASP A 520 -38.10 -4.06 19.91
N LYS A 521 -36.87 -4.58 19.86
CA LYS A 521 -35.65 -3.81 19.56
C LYS A 521 -35.36 -3.70 18.06
N LEU A 522 -36.10 -4.44 17.22
CA LEU A 522 -35.93 -4.38 15.77
C LEU A 522 -36.38 -3.03 15.22
N THR A 523 -35.79 -2.64 14.10
CA THR A 523 -36.23 -1.41 13.42
C THR A 523 -37.59 -1.66 12.76
N PRO A 524 -38.62 -0.83 13.02
CA PRO A 524 -39.94 -1.00 12.44
C PRO A 524 -39.90 -0.98 10.91
N VAL A 525 -40.78 -1.76 10.27
CA VAL A 525 -40.82 -1.91 8.81
C VAL A 525 -41.07 -0.58 8.12
N GLU A 526 -41.93 0.26 8.69
CA GLU A 526 -42.28 1.59 8.16
C GLU A 526 -41.06 2.50 8.05
N ARG A 527 -40.08 2.35 8.96
CA ARG A 527 -38.83 3.10 8.92
C ARG A 527 -37.83 2.50 7.93
N LEU A 528 -37.87 1.20 7.67
CA LEU A 528 -37.02 0.56 6.67
C LEU A 528 -37.50 0.86 5.24
N THR A 529 -38.80 1.06 5.06
CA THR A 529 -39.42 1.34 3.76
C THR A 529 -39.65 2.83 3.49
N SER A 530 -39.42 3.70 4.48
CA SER A 530 -39.62 5.14 4.32
C SER A 530 -38.76 5.70 3.18
N GLY A 531 -39.41 6.31 2.19
CA GLY A 531 -38.75 6.90 1.02
C GLY A 531 -38.49 5.94 -0.14
N LEU A 532 -38.92 4.68 -0.08
CA LEU A 532 -38.91 3.78 -1.24
C LEU A 532 -40.08 4.09 -2.17
N ASP A 533 -39.78 4.48 -3.40
CA ASP A 533 -40.76 4.58 -4.49
C ASP A 533 -40.80 3.25 -5.26
N ALA A 534 -41.80 2.43 -4.95
CA ALA A 534 -41.98 1.12 -5.59
C ALA A 534 -42.23 1.24 -7.10
N ALA A 535 -42.95 2.28 -7.55
CA ALA A 535 -43.25 2.47 -8.97
C ALA A 535 -41.99 2.82 -9.75
N ALA A 536 -41.14 3.71 -9.21
CA ALA A 536 -39.87 4.05 -9.83
C ALA A 536 -38.92 2.84 -9.92
N LEU A 537 -38.93 1.93 -8.92
CA LEU A 537 -38.13 0.71 -8.94
C LEU A 537 -38.62 -0.30 -9.98
N GLU A 538 -39.93 -0.44 -10.14
CA GLU A 538 -40.52 -1.29 -11.20
C GLU A 538 -40.19 -0.74 -12.60
N GLU A 539 -40.27 0.59 -12.78
CA GLU A 539 -39.90 1.25 -14.04
C GLU A 539 -38.41 1.11 -14.36
N ALA A 540 -37.53 1.19 -13.35
CA ALA A 540 -36.09 1.01 -13.51
C ALA A 540 -35.70 -0.43 -13.92
N GLY A 541 -36.56 -1.42 -13.65
CA GLY A 541 -36.35 -2.81 -14.01
C GLY A 541 -35.23 -3.51 -13.24
N VAL A 542 -34.94 -4.77 -13.58
CA VAL A 542 -33.91 -5.57 -12.91
C VAL A 542 -32.55 -5.37 -13.59
N ALA A 543 -31.57 -4.84 -12.84
CA ALA A 543 -30.20 -4.73 -13.30
C ALA A 543 -29.59 -6.13 -13.56
N THR A 544 -29.52 -6.53 -14.83
CA THR A 544 -28.79 -7.74 -15.23
C THR A 544 -27.31 -7.42 -15.36
N LEU A 545 -26.45 -8.17 -14.66
CA LEU A 545 -25.02 -8.13 -14.91
C LEU A 545 -24.76 -8.35 -16.42
N PRO A 546 -23.83 -7.62 -17.05
CA PRO A 546 -23.40 -7.95 -18.39
C PRO A 546 -22.95 -9.40 -18.36
N ARG A 547 -23.72 -10.29 -18.98
CA ARG A 547 -23.21 -11.63 -19.24
C ARG A 547 -21.89 -11.41 -19.98
N PRO A 548 -20.79 -12.09 -19.60
CA PRO A 548 -19.64 -12.15 -20.48
C PRO A 548 -20.23 -12.50 -21.83
N THR A 549 -20.03 -11.66 -22.83
CA THR A 549 -20.43 -12.02 -24.19
C THR A 549 -19.87 -13.40 -24.36
N ASP A 550 -20.75 -14.40 -24.46
CA ASP A 550 -20.40 -15.66 -25.08
C ASP A 550 -19.76 -15.19 -26.37
N ALA A 551 -18.43 -15.23 -26.41
CA ALA A 551 -17.69 -15.15 -27.64
C ALA A 551 -18.23 -16.35 -28.37
N MET A 552 -19.31 -16.11 -29.11
CA MET A 552 -20.29 -17.09 -29.53
C MET A 552 -19.46 -18.22 -30.07
N SER A 553 -19.29 -19.26 -29.26
CA SER A 553 -18.62 -20.44 -29.72
C SER A 553 -19.65 -20.98 -30.67
N LYS A 554 -19.56 -20.56 -31.93
CA LYS A 554 -20.07 -21.32 -33.05
C LYS A 554 -19.30 -22.64 -32.98
N LYS A 555 -19.73 -23.51 -32.06
CA LYS A 555 -19.91 -24.91 -32.39
C LYS A 555 -20.80 -24.88 -33.62
N ARG A 556 -20.14 -24.82 -34.78
CA ARG A 556 -20.75 -25.24 -36.02
C ARG A 556 -21.15 -26.67 -35.76
N ASN A 557 -22.45 -26.90 -35.56
CA ASN A 557 -23.03 -28.11 -36.09
C ASN A 557 -22.61 -28.14 -37.57
N ALA A 558 -21.99 -29.24 -37.95
CA ALA A 558 -21.74 -29.55 -39.33
C ALA A 558 -23.11 -29.70 -39.99
N ASP A 559 -23.53 -28.71 -40.79
CA ASP A 559 -23.93 -28.99 -42.15
C ASP A 559 -24.06 -27.71 -42.99
N ASN A 560 -23.53 -27.85 -44.20
CA ASN A 560 -23.79 -27.16 -45.44
C ASN A 560 -23.62 -25.64 -45.62
N GLU A 561 -22.97 -25.37 -46.76
CA GLU A 561 -22.84 -24.13 -47.54
C GLU A 561 -21.99 -22.98 -46.98
N LYS A 562 -20.79 -22.86 -47.57
CA LYS A 562 -19.83 -21.78 -47.36
C LYS A 562 -20.22 -20.57 -48.23
N GLU A 563 -20.97 -19.63 -47.68
CA GLU A 563 -20.90 -18.25 -48.17
C GLU A 563 -19.60 -17.58 -47.70
N LYS A 564 -18.82 -17.06 -48.64
CA LYS A 564 -17.57 -16.31 -48.38
C LYS A 564 -17.89 -14.83 -48.17
N PRO A 565 -17.18 -14.13 -47.26
CA PRO A 565 -17.42 -12.72 -46.99
C PRO A 565 -16.96 -11.82 -48.15
N SER A 566 -17.73 -10.77 -48.40
CA SER A 566 -17.52 -9.77 -49.45
C SER A 566 -16.23 -8.99 -49.24
N LYS A 567 -15.31 -9.08 -50.22
CA LYS A 567 -14.15 -8.18 -50.30
C LYS A 567 -14.61 -6.83 -50.88
N LYS A 568 -14.26 -5.73 -50.21
CA LYS A 568 -14.43 -4.36 -50.70
C LYS A 568 -13.92 -4.26 -52.16
N ARG A 569 -14.81 -3.83 -53.07
CA ARG A 569 -14.50 -3.63 -54.50
C ARG A 569 -13.41 -2.55 -54.64
N LYS A 570 -12.23 -2.93 -55.13
CA LYS A 570 -11.29 -1.97 -55.73
C LYS A 570 -11.86 -1.55 -57.09
N MET A 571 -11.88 -0.25 -57.37
CA MET A 571 -12.19 0.30 -58.70
C MET A 571 -11.31 -0.37 -59.76
N ARG A 572 -11.94 -0.95 -60.80
CA ARG A 572 -11.24 -1.64 -61.89
C ARG A 572 -10.57 -0.60 -62.79
N LYS A 573 -9.24 -0.67 -62.93
CA LYS A 573 -8.52 -0.04 -64.04
C LYS A 573 -8.89 -0.73 -65.35
N LEU A 574 -9.03 0.05 -66.43
CA LEU A 574 -9.24 -0.45 -67.80
C LEU A 574 -8.06 -1.38 -68.20
N PRO A 575 -8.29 -2.48 -68.94
CA PRO A 575 -7.22 -3.38 -69.36
C PRO A 575 -6.16 -2.65 -70.19
N LYS A 576 -4.90 -3.09 -70.07
CA LYS A 576 -3.73 -2.44 -70.69
C LYS A 576 -3.77 -2.43 -72.24
N ASP A 577 -4.63 -3.24 -72.85
CA ASP A 577 -4.75 -3.43 -74.30
C ASP A 577 -6.12 -2.96 -74.86
N TYR A 578 -6.73 -1.94 -74.23
CA TYR A 578 -7.99 -1.38 -74.72
C TYR A 578 -7.74 -0.41 -75.89
N GLU A 579 -8.16 -0.80 -77.09
CA GLU A 579 -8.27 0.06 -78.27
C GLU A 579 -9.76 0.33 -78.55
N GLU A 580 -10.13 1.60 -78.73
CA GLU A 580 -11.51 2.04 -78.94
C GLU A 580 -12.02 1.54 -80.32
N GLY A 581 -13.11 0.75 -80.33
CA GLY A 581 -13.73 0.21 -81.55
C GLY A 581 -13.51 -1.28 -81.83
N LYS A 582 -12.66 -1.98 -81.07
CA LYS A 582 -12.45 -3.43 -81.23
C LYS A 582 -13.46 -4.23 -80.39
N LYS A 583 -14.26 -5.08 -81.04
CA LYS A 583 -15.26 -5.94 -80.35
C LYS A 583 -14.51 -6.92 -79.42
N MET A 584 -14.70 -6.78 -78.11
CA MET A 584 -14.09 -7.70 -77.15
C MET A 584 -14.64 -9.12 -77.33
N ASP A 585 -13.77 -10.12 -77.13
CA ASP A 585 -14.12 -11.54 -77.18
C ASP A 585 -15.34 -11.85 -76.28
N PRO A 586 -16.47 -12.31 -76.85
CA PRO A 586 -17.69 -12.63 -76.10
C PRO A 586 -17.49 -13.70 -75.04
N GLU A 587 -16.49 -14.57 -75.17
CA GLU A 587 -16.24 -15.68 -74.25
C GLU A 587 -15.23 -15.31 -73.15
N ARG A 588 -14.85 -14.03 -73.04
CA ARG A 588 -13.85 -13.56 -72.06
C ARG A 588 -14.30 -13.71 -70.61
N TRP A 589 -15.61 -13.76 -70.35
CA TRP A 589 -16.16 -14.00 -69.01
C TRP A 589 -16.12 -15.49 -68.62
N LEU A 590 -15.97 -16.40 -69.59
CA LEU A 590 -15.85 -17.83 -69.32
C LEU A 590 -14.45 -18.16 -68.80
N PRO A 591 -14.31 -19.19 -67.94
CA PRO A 591 -13.03 -19.75 -67.58
C PRO A 591 -12.22 -20.12 -68.83
N LEU A 592 -10.90 -19.88 -68.82
CA LEU A 592 -10.05 -20.04 -70.02
C LEU A 592 -10.15 -21.43 -70.67
N ARG A 593 -10.57 -22.46 -69.91
CA ARG A 593 -10.71 -23.84 -70.38
C ARG A 593 -11.97 -24.09 -71.22
N ASP A 594 -12.99 -23.24 -71.07
CA ASP A 594 -14.31 -23.38 -71.69
C ASP A 594 -14.47 -22.41 -72.87
N ARG A 595 -13.41 -21.66 -73.20
CA ARG A 595 -13.38 -20.79 -74.37
C ARG A 595 -13.08 -21.61 -75.61
N SER A 596 -13.72 -21.27 -76.72
CA SER A 596 -13.47 -21.80 -78.07
C SER A 596 -11.98 -21.70 -78.49
N THR A 597 -11.26 -20.70 -77.96
CA THR A 597 -9.82 -20.48 -78.21
C THR A 597 -8.91 -21.40 -77.38
N TYR A 598 -9.45 -22.18 -76.44
CA TYR A 598 -8.66 -23.05 -75.57
C TYR A 598 -8.11 -24.26 -76.32
N ARG A 599 -6.78 -24.37 -76.38
CA ARG A 599 -6.10 -25.59 -76.85
C ARG A 599 -5.33 -26.25 -75.70
N PRO A 600 -5.75 -27.44 -75.22
CA PRO A 600 -5.04 -28.14 -74.15
C PRO A 600 -3.63 -28.51 -74.60
N LYS A 601 -2.62 -28.00 -73.88
CA LYS A 601 -1.21 -28.29 -74.16
C LYS A 601 -0.77 -29.60 -73.48
N GLY A 602 -0.08 -30.45 -74.24
CA GLY A 602 0.54 -31.69 -73.76
C GLY A 602 -0.35 -32.95 -73.83
N LYS A 603 0.30 -34.13 -73.95
CA LYS A 603 -0.38 -35.45 -74.10
C LYS A 603 -1.35 -35.76 -72.95
N LYS A 604 -1.01 -35.38 -71.71
CA LYS A 604 -1.89 -35.57 -70.52
C LYS A 604 -3.14 -34.66 -70.54
N GLY A 605 -3.05 -33.46 -71.13
CA GLY A 605 -4.16 -32.51 -71.22
C GLY A 605 -5.20 -32.92 -72.27
N LYS A 606 -4.76 -33.46 -73.41
CA LYS A 606 -5.67 -34.00 -74.44
C LYS A 606 -6.42 -35.25 -73.97
N LYS A 607 -5.77 -36.15 -73.23
CA LYS A 607 -6.39 -37.39 -72.72
C LYS A 607 -7.50 -37.12 -71.70
N LYS A 608 -7.28 -36.12 -70.82
CA LYS A 608 -8.27 -35.70 -69.81
C LYS A 608 -9.48 -34.94 -70.39
N ALA A 609 -9.34 -34.36 -71.58
CA ALA A 609 -10.44 -33.74 -72.32
C ALA A 609 -11.30 -34.77 -73.07
N MET A 610 -10.71 -35.89 -73.52
CA MET A 610 -11.45 -37.00 -74.15
C MET A 610 -12.17 -37.89 -73.13
N ASP A 611 -11.62 -38.09 -71.92
CA ASP A 611 -12.25 -38.92 -70.86
C ASP A 611 -13.48 -38.28 -70.19
N MET A 612 -13.80 -37.01 -70.50
CA MET A 612 -14.90 -36.25 -69.87
C MET A 612 -16.13 -36.07 -70.77
N THR A 613 -16.09 -36.53 -72.02
CA THR A 613 -17.26 -36.55 -72.91
C THR A 613 -17.92 -37.92 -72.88
N GLN A 614 -18.87 -38.11 -71.97
CA GLN A 614 -19.76 -39.26 -71.97
C GLN A 614 -20.87 -39.02 -73.01
N GLY A 615 -20.56 -39.31 -74.26
CA GLY A 615 -21.44 -39.12 -75.41
C GLY A 615 -20.64 -39.18 -76.70
N GLY A 616 -20.71 -40.31 -77.40
CA GLY A 616 -19.96 -40.52 -78.64
C GLY A 616 -20.38 -39.54 -79.72
N VAL A 617 -19.41 -38.89 -80.36
CA VAL A 617 -19.61 -38.21 -81.63
C VAL A 617 -19.69 -39.30 -82.71
N VAL A 618 -20.89 -39.53 -83.22
CA VAL A 618 -21.09 -40.24 -84.49
C VAL A 618 -20.46 -39.36 -85.56
N LYS A 619 -19.38 -39.86 -86.17
CA LYS A 619 -18.71 -39.22 -87.29
C LYS A 619 -19.38 -39.76 -88.54
N GLU A 620 -20.13 -38.91 -89.24
CA GLU A 620 -20.65 -39.24 -90.58
C GLU A 620 -19.47 -39.53 -91.51
N GLU A 621 -19.55 -40.69 -92.16
CA GLU A 621 -18.64 -41.11 -93.21
C GLU A 621 -18.94 -40.32 -94.50
N GLU A 622 -18.03 -39.43 -94.90
CA GLU A 622 -17.83 -39.12 -96.31
C GLU A 622 -16.65 -39.96 -96.80
N SER A 623 -16.97 -41.03 -97.50
CA SER A 623 -16.03 -41.88 -98.22
C SER A 623 -15.81 -41.33 -99.64
N LEU A 624 -14.61 -40.82 -99.92
CA LEU A 624 -14.07 -40.68 -101.27
C LEU A 624 -12.59 -41.09 -101.28
N GLU A 625 -12.39 -42.29 -101.81
CA GLU A 625 -11.33 -42.76 -102.71
C GLU A 625 -9.82 -42.50 -102.46
N LEU A 626 -9.14 -43.66 -102.44
CA LEU A 626 -7.88 -44.05 -103.12
C LEU A 626 -6.49 -43.80 -102.50
N VAL A 627 -5.81 -44.96 -102.37
CA VAL A 627 -4.38 -45.28 -102.63
C VAL A 627 -3.38 -45.19 -101.47
N GLY A 628 -3.04 -46.39 -100.97
CA GLY A 628 -1.67 -46.90 -101.08
C GLY A 628 -0.76 -46.85 -99.83
N GLY A 629 -0.25 -48.03 -99.43
CA GLY A 629 1.14 -48.14 -98.98
C GLY A 629 1.41 -48.71 -97.58
N SER A 630 1.81 -49.98 -97.57
CA SER A 630 2.48 -50.79 -96.53
C SER A 630 3.51 -50.11 -95.61
N ALA A 631 3.66 -50.59 -94.36
CA ALA A 631 4.96 -51.04 -93.77
C ALA A 631 4.90 -51.43 -92.26
N VAL A 632 4.86 -52.75 -92.04
CA VAL A 632 5.63 -53.67 -91.16
C VAL A 632 6.78 -53.14 -90.23
N LYS A 633 6.86 -53.71 -88.99
CA LYS A 633 8.03 -54.00 -88.07
C LYS A 633 8.73 -52.83 -87.32
N VAL A 634 9.43 -52.95 -86.16
CA VAL A 634 9.68 -53.95 -85.08
C VAL A 634 10.51 -53.29 -83.93
N GLU A 635 10.45 -53.90 -82.73
CA GLU A 635 11.39 -53.99 -81.57
C GLU A 635 12.36 -52.87 -81.06
N LYS A 636 12.47 -52.86 -79.71
CA LYS A 636 13.67 -52.75 -78.81
C LYS A 636 14.54 -51.47 -78.91
N SER A 637 15.35 -51.03 -77.95
CA SER A 637 15.66 -51.32 -76.54
C SER A 637 16.56 -50.16 -76.03
N VAL A 638 16.70 -50.05 -74.70
CA VAL A 638 17.47 -49.10 -73.86
C VAL A 638 18.91 -48.78 -74.34
N PRO A 639 19.54 -47.66 -73.89
CA PRO A 639 20.56 -47.83 -72.84
C PRO A 639 20.67 -46.71 -71.79
N SER A 640 21.46 -47.05 -70.77
CA SER A 640 21.74 -46.45 -69.46
C SER A 640 22.84 -45.38 -69.42
N LYS A 641 22.91 -44.60 -68.33
CA LYS A 641 24.13 -44.22 -67.53
C LYS A 641 23.76 -43.15 -66.47
N ASN A 642 23.79 -43.42 -65.17
CA ASN A 642 24.89 -43.51 -64.18
C ASN A 642 25.46 -42.18 -63.62
N LYS A 643 25.29 -42.03 -62.28
CA LYS A 643 26.22 -41.52 -61.23
C LYS A 643 26.77 -40.08 -61.30
N LYS A 644 26.58 -39.28 -60.23
CA LYS A 644 27.50 -39.18 -59.05
C LYS A 644 27.03 -38.18 -57.97
N LYS A 645 27.38 -38.53 -56.72
CA LYS A 645 27.24 -37.80 -55.45
C LYS A 645 28.49 -36.95 -55.15
N LYS A 646 28.33 -35.82 -54.46
CA LYS A 646 29.24 -35.17 -53.46
C LYS A 646 28.46 -33.95 -52.92
N GLY A 647 28.38 -33.57 -51.66
CA GLY A 647 29.09 -33.96 -50.43
C GLY A 647 29.45 -32.69 -49.64
N LYS A 648 28.81 -32.51 -48.47
CA LYS A 648 29.18 -31.71 -47.27
C LYS A 648 29.83 -30.32 -47.43
N LYS A 649 29.18 -29.30 -46.89
CA LYS A 649 29.45 -28.81 -45.53
C LYS A 649 28.16 -28.30 -44.91
#